data_AF-A0A0M0K8R9-F1
#
_entry.id   AF-A0A0M0K8R9-F1
#
_cell.length_a   1.000
_cell.length_b   1.000
_cell.length_c   1.000
_cell.angle_alpha   90.00
_cell.angle_beta   90.00
_cell.angle_gamma   90.00
#
_symmetry.space_group_name_H-M   'P 1'
#
loop_
_entity.id
_entity.type
_entity.pdbx_description
1 polymer ?
#
loop_
_entity_poly.entity_id
_entity_poly.type
_entity_poly.pdbx_seq_one_letter_code
_entity_poly.pdbx_strand_id
1 'polypeptide(L)'
;QILSPCTGTAPNFTNTNPLIFGDTFTETSTSPIDPRACGPAAYSNVDPVPNGDAFFDPTTYKGAFGSDNWLDGWSFFNLPNRPGFVRSTSTCPSAAAPDNPDDPVVLCGTLAADKRLYRGALYVLTCQTFVPLGITLAIQAGVTIYASPVASDGGGAPALIIEKGGRILALGTSISPITFTAFNPTVSSSSSVSTDSTSADTVLETRGKWGGLILLGSAPTNMPTTTQIEGITAKTYGGSNPTDSSGSLQYVRVWHGGAVVGANNEINGITFGGVGSGTVVDHCEVAYNVDDGFEFFGGTVNVKYLSVLFVGDDGFDTDQGYIGKGQFLFVMEGLTGDHSMEIDSGVDANQDATPRSHPAFYSFTLIGGGTGSGARAGELIHVNDGTGGKFGNGILAYPHLNGLLFEDCGSTLSYTQTLPAASVSISNPGYFYFSANNIINTATTAAQFALHTGNTTACNPADTWTAVMGAPGFVAVNATTDLAEGSATFNPLPTTGGLACSGTKDALPNSDPFFSSVSCKGAFGSSTDNWLAGYSLLACNGKMVGSTCTSSAARAALAPPFATLKSTVTLLPSTLASNAVLSASISYFHASQVFVQSGVTLTIPAGTTIFALPVPSGVAAPALVVVKGGKIVATGSATMPITFTSVLAESALVSSATASTDSNENAITLGERGKWGGLILLGNAPTNVPTTTQIEGISGYTYGGSNPTESSGSLQYVRVWHGGAIVGANNEINGITFGGVGSGTVVDHCEVAYNADDGFEFFGGTVNVKYLSVLFAGDDAFDTDDGYVGKGQFLFAMLGAVGNHGCEMDSRFGDTPRSHPAFYGMSLVGAGALSTRPGNAMMRLREGTGGKFGNLILANVATHPGIRIDTCIATGGTDTPPSIVSVLPAASASLDTYLFFSSNNIIEGPTAGFQVVSPCTGTAPTFVNADPFISGGTFTETSTTPIDPRPACGSAAYSNVDPVPNGDVFFSATTYKGAFGSVNWLDGWSFFNLPNRPGYVSSTFTCPSAAAPDDPIVLCGTLSADKMLYRGGIYVLTCQTFVPSGITLAIQAGVTIYASPVAAGGGGAPALIIEKGGFLLAEGSATSP
;
A
#
# COMPACT_ATOMS: atom_id res chain seq x y z
N GLN A 1 -33.43 14.89 -21.50
CA GLN A 1 -33.68 16.27 -22.00
C GLN A 1 -35.13 16.40 -22.39
N ILE A 2 -35.80 17.51 -22.06
CA ILE A 2 -37.15 17.83 -22.58
C ILE A 2 -36.93 18.72 -23.81
N LEU A 3 -37.34 18.24 -24.99
CA LEU A 3 -37.26 19.01 -26.24
C LEU A 3 -38.58 19.77 -26.46
N SER A 4 -38.49 20.99 -27.01
CA SER A 4 -39.65 21.79 -27.40
C SER A 4 -40.56 21.00 -28.35
N PRO A 5 -41.91 21.04 -28.20
CA PRO A 5 -42.70 22.03 -27.47
C PRO A 5 -43.12 21.63 -26.06
N CYS A 6 -42.53 20.58 -25.48
CA CYS A 6 -42.93 20.09 -24.16
C CYS A 6 -42.55 21.08 -23.05
N THR A 7 -43.53 21.48 -22.22
CA THR A 7 -43.33 22.38 -21.05
C THR A 7 -43.45 21.59 -19.74
N GLY A 8 -42.42 21.62 -18.89
CA GLY A 8 -42.40 20.99 -17.57
C GLY A 8 -41.01 20.99 -16.93
N THR A 9 -40.92 20.77 -15.61
CA THR A 9 -39.66 20.57 -14.89
C THR A 9 -39.07 19.22 -15.26
N ALA A 10 -37.77 19.16 -15.58
CA ALA A 10 -37.11 17.88 -15.82
C ALA A 10 -37.23 17.01 -14.56
N PRO A 11 -37.68 15.75 -14.67
CA PRO A 11 -37.70 14.85 -13.52
C PRO A 11 -36.28 14.65 -13.00
N ASN A 12 -36.15 14.52 -11.67
CA ASN A 12 -34.88 14.20 -11.04
C ASN A 12 -34.47 12.78 -11.43
N PHE A 13 -33.29 12.62 -12.01
CA PHE A 13 -32.70 11.32 -12.31
C PHE A 13 -31.61 11.02 -11.28
N THR A 14 -31.63 9.82 -10.70
CA THR A 14 -30.47 9.26 -9.99
C THR A 14 -29.45 8.75 -11.00
N ASN A 15 -28.23 9.30 -10.98
CA ASN A 15 -27.13 8.87 -11.84
C ASN A 15 -26.25 7.84 -11.09
N THR A 16 -26.80 6.66 -10.85
CA THR A 16 -26.13 5.54 -10.16
C THR A 16 -26.04 4.34 -11.09
N ASN A 17 -24.86 3.73 -11.20
CA ASN A 17 -24.63 2.55 -12.05
C ASN A 17 -25.41 1.34 -11.51
N PRO A 18 -26.28 0.69 -12.31
CA PRO A 18 -27.03 -0.50 -11.88
C PRO A 18 -26.17 -1.78 -11.74
N LEU A 19 -24.86 -1.71 -12.01
CA LEU A 19 -23.91 -2.82 -11.93
C LEU A 19 -24.32 -4.03 -12.80
N ILE A 20 -24.73 -3.76 -14.04
CA ILE A 20 -24.96 -4.78 -15.06
C ILE A 20 -23.61 -5.34 -15.53
N PHE A 21 -23.51 -6.66 -15.70
CA PHE A 21 -22.26 -7.32 -16.11
C PHE A 21 -22.04 -7.18 -17.62
N GLY A 22 -20.86 -6.65 -17.98
CA GLY A 22 -20.45 -6.33 -19.35
C GLY A 22 -20.36 -4.82 -19.55
N ASP A 23 -19.16 -4.30 -19.86
CA ASP A 23 -19.01 -2.92 -20.32
C ASP A 23 -19.60 -2.76 -21.74
N THR A 24 -19.47 -1.56 -22.35
CA THR A 24 -19.95 -1.21 -23.70
C THR A 24 -20.03 -2.39 -24.66
N PHE A 25 -21.25 -2.86 -24.90
CA PHE A 25 -21.53 -4.01 -25.74
C PHE A 25 -21.73 -3.57 -27.19
N THR A 26 -21.04 -4.22 -28.12
CA THR A 26 -21.26 -4.06 -29.57
C THR A 26 -21.70 -5.38 -30.18
N GLU A 27 -22.27 -5.35 -31.40
CA GLU A 27 -22.68 -6.56 -32.13
C GLU A 27 -21.52 -7.55 -32.39
N THR A 28 -20.27 -7.10 -32.24
CA THR A 28 -19.05 -7.89 -32.41
C THR A 28 -18.41 -8.32 -31.09
N SER A 29 -19.04 -8.03 -29.94
CA SER A 29 -18.50 -8.40 -28.63
C SER A 29 -18.42 -9.92 -28.49
N THR A 30 -17.29 -10.40 -27.98
CA THR A 30 -17.01 -11.82 -27.71
C THR A 30 -17.06 -12.15 -26.22
N SER A 31 -17.43 -11.19 -25.37
CA SER A 31 -17.50 -11.34 -23.91
C SER A 31 -18.93 -11.68 -23.45
N PRO A 32 -19.11 -12.62 -22.49
CA PRO A 32 -20.41 -12.92 -21.91
C PRO A 32 -21.06 -11.65 -21.35
N ILE A 33 -22.36 -11.49 -21.57
CA ILE A 33 -23.15 -10.44 -20.91
C ILE A 33 -23.94 -11.07 -19.78
N ASP A 34 -24.21 -10.32 -18.72
CA ASP A 34 -25.29 -10.69 -17.80
C ASP A 34 -26.16 -9.45 -17.57
N PRO A 35 -27.36 -9.43 -18.16
CA PRO A 35 -28.21 -8.26 -18.18
C PRO A 35 -28.91 -8.01 -16.84
N ARG A 36 -28.72 -8.89 -15.85
CA ARG A 36 -29.20 -8.69 -14.48
C ARG A 36 -28.41 -7.56 -13.83
N ALA A 37 -29.14 -6.61 -13.24
CA ALA A 37 -28.55 -5.53 -12.46
C ALA A 37 -28.20 -6.05 -11.06
N CYS A 38 -26.99 -5.79 -10.55
CA CYS A 38 -26.57 -6.21 -9.21
C CYS A 38 -26.48 -5.05 -8.20
N GLY A 39 -26.75 -3.80 -8.61
CA GLY A 39 -26.66 -2.63 -7.74
C GLY A 39 -27.92 -2.37 -6.91
N PRO A 40 -27.82 -1.86 -5.67
CA PRO A 40 -28.97 -1.57 -4.80
C PRO A 40 -29.95 -0.54 -5.39
N ALA A 41 -29.48 0.32 -6.31
CA ALA A 41 -30.35 1.24 -7.05
C ALA A 41 -31.40 0.53 -7.92
N ALA A 42 -31.11 -0.70 -8.36
CA ALA A 42 -32.04 -1.50 -9.15
C ALA A 42 -33.15 -2.14 -8.29
N TYR A 43 -32.94 -2.30 -6.98
CA TYR A 43 -33.89 -2.99 -6.08
C TYR A 43 -34.58 -2.06 -5.07
N SER A 44 -34.24 -0.78 -5.06
CA SER A 44 -34.82 0.25 -4.18
C SER A 44 -35.77 1.16 -4.96
N ASN A 45 -36.82 1.65 -4.29
CA ASN A 45 -37.82 2.56 -4.87
C ASN A 45 -38.37 2.04 -6.21
N VAL A 46 -38.74 0.75 -6.26
CA VAL A 46 -39.31 0.10 -7.45
C VAL A 46 -40.75 0.58 -7.62
N ASP A 47 -41.10 0.99 -8.84
CA ASP A 47 -42.43 1.51 -9.12
C ASP A 47 -43.49 0.41 -8.94
N PRO A 48 -44.62 0.69 -8.28
CA PRO A 48 -45.73 -0.25 -8.22
C PRO A 48 -46.32 -0.45 -9.61
N VAL A 49 -47.03 -1.57 -9.79
CA VAL A 49 -47.78 -1.82 -11.02
C VAL A 49 -48.73 -0.65 -11.32
N PRO A 50 -48.79 -0.16 -12.57
CA PRO A 50 -49.59 1.01 -12.92
C PRO A 50 -51.05 0.84 -12.51
N ASN A 51 -51.54 1.65 -11.55
CA ASN A 51 -52.92 1.65 -11.07
C ASN A 51 -53.50 0.28 -10.65
N GLY A 52 -52.64 -0.69 -10.28
CA GLY A 52 -53.11 -2.04 -9.94
C GLY A 52 -53.59 -2.86 -11.13
N ASP A 53 -53.15 -2.53 -12.35
CA ASP A 53 -53.49 -3.27 -13.56
C ASP A 53 -52.95 -4.71 -13.50
N ALA A 54 -53.86 -5.68 -13.60
CA ALA A 54 -53.58 -7.10 -13.45
C ALA A 54 -52.81 -7.71 -14.64
N PHE A 55 -52.60 -6.97 -15.73
CA PHE A 55 -51.72 -7.39 -16.80
C PHE A 55 -50.23 -7.35 -16.41
N PHE A 56 -49.84 -6.42 -15.55
CA PHE A 56 -48.44 -6.27 -15.12
C PHE A 56 -48.17 -7.08 -13.86
N ASP A 57 -47.12 -7.89 -13.90
CA ASP A 57 -46.64 -8.57 -12.70
C ASP A 57 -45.95 -7.57 -11.75
N PRO A 58 -46.25 -7.62 -10.44
CA PRO A 58 -45.48 -6.86 -9.46
C PRO A 58 -44.05 -7.39 -9.37
N THR A 59 -43.07 -6.50 -9.42
CA THR A 59 -41.65 -6.83 -9.33
C THR A 59 -40.99 -6.13 -8.15
N THR A 60 -39.85 -6.66 -7.71
CA THR A 60 -39.00 -6.08 -6.65
C THR A 60 -37.73 -5.46 -7.21
N TYR A 61 -37.70 -5.19 -8.51
CA TYR A 61 -36.53 -4.70 -9.23
C TYR A 61 -36.92 -3.76 -10.37
N LYS A 62 -35.99 -2.91 -10.81
CA LYS A 62 -36.10 -2.01 -11.96
C LYS A 62 -35.40 -2.65 -13.17
N GLY A 63 -36.11 -2.75 -14.29
CA GLY A 63 -35.60 -3.35 -15.53
C GLY A 63 -36.28 -4.68 -15.86
N ALA A 64 -35.80 -5.36 -16.89
CA ALA A 64 -36.42 -6.59 -17.42
C ALA A 64 -35.89 -7.89 -16.78
N PHE A 65 -34.97 -7.80 -15.81
CA PHE A 65 -34.25 -8.95 -15.24
C PHE A 65 -34.19 -8.83 -13.72
N GLY A 66 -34.75 -9.82 -13.03
CA GLY A 66 -34.64 -10.00 -11.58
C GLY A 66 -33.47 -10.94 -11.23
N SER A 67 -33.72 -11.92 -10.36
CA SER A 67 -32.77 -13.05 -10.15
C SER A 67 -32.61 -13.91 -11.40
N ASP A 68 -33.65 -13.96 -12.22
CA ASP A 68 -33.78 -14.88 -13.34
C ASP A 68 -33.40 -14.18 -14.64
N ASN A 69 -32.38 -14.71 -15.33
CA ASN A 69 -32.08 -14.32 -16.70
C ASN A 69 -32.95 -15.15 -17.66
N TRP A 70 -34.16 -14.65 -17.94
CA TRP A 70 -35.10 -15.34 -18.82
C TRP A 70 -34.63 -15.46 -20.27
N LEU A 71 -33.54 -14.81 -20.69
CA LEU A 71 -32.95 -15.01 -22.02
C LEU A 71 -32.04 -16.24 -22.12
N ASP A 72 -31.61 -16.78 -20.97
CA ASP A 72 -30.71 -17.92 -20.92
C ASP A 72 -31.38 -19.19 -21.48
N GLY A 73 -30.61 -19.98 -22.22
CA GLY A 73 -31.04 -21.25 -22.81
C GLY A 73 -31.80 -21.18 -24.15
N TRP A 74 -32.20 -20.01 -24.64
CA TRP A 74 -32.93 -19.92 -25.91
C TRP A 74 -32.66 -18.68 -26.78
N SER A 75 -32.04 -17.63 -26.23
CA SER A 75 -31.77 -16.43 -27.02
C SER A 75 -30.57 -16.62 -27.97
N PHE A 76 -30.37 -15.63 -28.85
CA PHE A 76 -29.23 -15.58 -29.77
C PHE A 76 -27.86 -15.77 -29.10
N PHE A 77 -27.72 -15.36 -27.84
CA PHE A 77 -26.45 -15.46 -27.10
C PHE A 77 -26.11 -16.89 -26.65
N ASN A 78 -27.07 -17.82 -26.67
CA ASN A 78 -26.87 -19.22 -26.30
C ASN A 78 -26.47 -20.11 -27.49
N LEU A 79 -26.19 -19.54 -28.66
CA LEU A 79 -25.70 -20.27 -29.83
C LEU A 79 -24.22 -20.70 -29.66
N PRO A 80 -23.79 -21.82 -30.28
CA PRO A 80 -22.38 -22.24 -30.28
C PRO A 80 -21.44 -21.13 -30.78
N ASN A 81 -20.25 -21.02 -30.18
CA ASN A 81 -19.23 -20.01 -30.52
C ASN A 81 -19.65 -18.55 -30.29
N ARG A 82 -20.60 -18.32 -29.39
CA ARG A 82 -20.98 -16.99 -28.90
C ARG A 82 -20.61 -16.84 -27.42
N PRO A 83 -20.44 -15.59 -26.95
CA PRO A 83 -20.03 -15.32 -25.57
C PRO A 83 -20.88 -15.97 -24.46
N GLY A 84 -22.13 -16.33 -24.72
CA GLY A 84 -23.04 -16.86 -23.70
C GLY A 84 -23.52 -15.78 -22.71
N PHE A 85 -24.36 -16.19 -21.77
CA PHE A 85 -24.64 -15.44 -20.56
C PHE A 85 -23.86 -16.03 -19.38
N VAL A 86 -23.63 -15.23 -18.33
CA VAL A 86 -23.26 -15.78 -17.01
C VAL A 86 -24.44 -16.65 -16.52
N ARG A 87 -24.16 -17.90 -16.10
CA ARG A 87 -25.18 -18.91 -15.79
C ARG A 87 -26.25 -18.43 -14.78
N SER A 88 -27.46 -18.99 -14.92
CA SER A 88 -28.63 -18.72 -14.07
C SER A 88 -28.44 -19.01 -12.56
N THR A 89 -27.41 -19.76 -12.16
CA THR A 89 -27.12 -20.06 -10.75
C THR A 89 -26.14 -19.10 -10.09
N SER A 90 -25.59 -18.13 -10.83
CA SER A 90 -24.76 -17.08 -10.23
C SER A 90 -25.67 -16.14 -9.45
N THR A 91 -25.69 -16.29 -8.12
CA THR A 91 -26.14 -15.22 -7.23
C THR A 91 -25.27 -14.00 -7.51
N CYS A 92 -25.85 -12.81 -7.63
CA CYS A 92 -25.04 -11.58 -7.58
C CYS A 92 -24.12 -11.72 -6.36
N PRO A 93 -22.78 -11.72 -6.52
CA PRO A 93 -21.90 -11.69 -5.37
C PRO A 93 -22.36 -10.51 -4.55
N SER A 94 -22.66 -10.75 -3.26
CA SER A 94 -23.24 -9.75 -2.37
C SER A 94 -22.57 -8.42 -2.64
N ALA A 95 -23.36 -7.40 -2.94
CA ALA A 95 -22.92 -6.01 -3.01
C ALA A 95 -22.51 -5.49 -1.62
N ALA A 96 -21.76 -6.28 -0.87
CA ALA A 96 -20.63 -5.72 -0.16
C ALA A 96 -19.68 -5.20 -1.26
N ALA A 97 -20.01 -4.04 -1.83
CA ALA A 97 -18.97 -3.03 -1.91
C ALA A 97 -18.27 -3.09 -0.55
N PRO A 98 -16.92 -3.16 -0.48
CA PRO A 98 -16.28 -3.10 0.82
C PRO A 98 -16.95 -1.93 1.56
N ASP A 99 -17.35 -2.16 2.82
CA ASP A 99 -18.08 -1.16 3.63
C ASP A 99 -17.35 0.20 3.63
N ASN A 100 -16.08 0.17 3.20
CA ASN A 100 -15.28 1.26 2.73
C ASN A 100 -14.56 0.94 1.37
N PRO A 101 -14.78 1.68 0.26
CA PRO A 101 -14.01 1.54 -1.00
C PRO A 101 -12.50 1.83 -0.85
N ASP A 102 -12.10 2.45 0.25
CA ASP A 102 -10.74 2.91 0.51
C ASP A 102 -9.92 1.97 1.42
N ASP A 103 -10.54 0.93 2.01
CA ASP A 103 -9.79 -0.08 2.77
C ASP A 103 -9.29 -1.21 1.86
N PRO A 104 -8.03 -1.66 2.04
CA PRO A 104 -7.48 -2.72 1.20
C PRO A 104 -8.29 -4.02 1.33
N VAL A 105 -8.72 -4.57 0.20
CA VAL A 105 -9.29 -5.92 0.15
C VAL A 105 -8.15 -6.93 0.10
N VAL A 106 -7.96 -7.63 1.21
CA VAL A 106 -6.91 -8.65 1.35
C VAL A 106 -7.35 -9.98 0.72
N LEU A 107 -6.43 -10.59 -0.02
CA LEU A 107 -6.52 -11.93 -0.59
C LEU A 107 -5.45 -12.81 0.07
N CYS A 108 -5.90 -13.83 0.79
CA CYS A 108 -5.04 -14.83 1.43
C CYS A 108 -5.88 -16.07 1.76
N GLY A 109 -5.31 -17.27 1.62
CA GLY A 109 -5.95 -18.54 1.94
C GLY A 109 -6.97 -18.99 0.89
N THR A 110 -7.82 -19.95 1.26
CA THR A 110 -8.82 -20.53 0.35
C THR A 110 -10.10 -19.70 0.33
N LEU A 111 -10.59 -19.34 -0.86
CA LEU A 111 -11.88 -18.68 -1.01
C LEU A 111 -13.02 -19.61 -0.60
N ALA A 112 -13.88 -19.14 0.31
CA ALA A 112 -15.03 -19.90 0.81
C ALA A 112 -16.26 -19.86 -0.12
N ALA A 113 -16.33 -18.87 -1.02
CA ALA A 113 -17.41 -18.65 -1.97
C ALA A 113 -16.92 -17.85 -3.18
N ASP A 114 -17.74 -17.77 -4.23
CA ASP A 114 -17.50 -16.89 -5.38
C ASP A 114 -17.16 -15.47 -4.91
N LYS A 115 -16.10 -14.90 -5.47
CA LYS A 115 -15.64 -13.55 -5.13
C LYS A 115 -15.49 -12.72 -6.38
N ARG A 116 -15.91 -11.46 -6.31
CA ARG A 116 -15.72 -10.49 -7.39
C ARG A 116 -14.87 -9.32 -6.93
N LEU A 117 -13.87 -8.97 -7.72
CA LEU A 117 -13.01 -7.80 -7.54
C LEU A 117 -13.48 -6.70 -8.49
N TYR A 118 -13.73 -5.51 -7.93
CA TYR A 118 -14.26 -4.34 -8.60
C TYR A 118 -13.18 -3.26 -8.75
N ARG A 119 -13.19 -2.53 -9.86
CA ARG A 119 -12.30 -1.39 -10.01
C ARG A 119 -12.60 -0.32 -8.95
N GLY A 120 -11.55 0.31 -8.43
CA GLY A 120 -11.64 1.42 -7.49
C GLY A 120 -11.20 1.05 -6.08
N ALA A 121 -11.22 -0.23 -5.75
CA ALA A 121 -10.65 -0.74 -4.50
C ALA A 121 -9.16 -1.11 -4.66
N LEU A 122 -8.42 -1.03 -3.56
CA LEU A 122 -7.05 -1.53 -3.46
C LEU A 122 -7.05 -3.02 -3.11
N TYR A 123 -6.53 -3.88 -3.99
CA TYR A 123 -6.42 -5.32 -3.73
C TYR A 123 -5.01 -5.72 -3.34
N VAL A 124 -4.89 -6.49 -2.26
CA VAL A 124 -3.61 -6.88 -1.68
C VAL A 124 -3.55 -8.40 -1.51
N LEU A 125 -2.68 -9.06 -2.24
CA LEU A 125 -2.39 -10.49 -2.13
C LEU A 125 -1.28 -10.71 -1.10
N THR A 126 -1.63 -11.15 0.11
CA THR A 126 -0.67 -11.24 1.22
C THR A 126 -0.14 -12.65 1.46
N CYS A 127 -0.78 -13.69 0.93
CA CYS A 127 -0.29 -15.07 0.96
C CYS A 127 -0.82 -15.84 -0.26
N GLN A 128 -0.54 -17.15 -0.35
CA GLN A 128 -1.14 -18.01 -1.38
C GLN A 128 -2.67 -17.99 -1.26
N THR A 129 -3.34 -17.57 -2.33
CA THR A 129 -4.80 -17.53 -2.42
C THR A 129 -5.29 -18.61 -3.35
N PHE A 130 -6.19 -19.45 -2.85
CA PHE A 130 -6.70 -20.61 -3.58
C PHE A 130 -8.16 -20.41 -4.00
N VAL A 131 -8.46 -20.69 -5.26
CA VAL A 131 -9.81 -20.74 -5.82
C VAL A 131 -10.18 -22.22 -6.03
N PRO A 132 -10.90 -22.85 -5.09
CA PRO A 132 -11.14 -24.28 -5.11
C PRO A 132 -12.24 -24.70 -6.11
N LEU A 133 -12.44 -26.00 -6.24
CA LEU A 133 -13.50 -26.61 -7.06
C LEU A 133 -14.86 -25.94 -6.84
N GLY A 134 -15.51 -25.52 -7.94
CA GLY A 134 -16.85 -24.94 -7.92
C GLY A 134 -16.90 -23.46 -7.55
N ILE A 135 -15.76 -22.85 -7.19
CA ILE A 135 -15.65 -21.43 -6.88
C ILE A 135 -15.10 -20.65 -8.07
N THR A 136 -15.64 -19.45 -8.29
CA THR A 136 -15.21 -18.50 -9.32
C THR A 136 -14.68 -17.21 -8.70
N LEU A 137 -13.47 -16.82 -9.10
CA LEU A 137 -12.92 -15.48 -8.88
C LEU A 137 -13.15 -14.63 -10.13
N ALA A 138 -14.05 -13.65 -10.07
CA ALA A 138 -14.28 -12.70 -11.15
C ALA A 138 -13.53 -11.40 -10.90
N ILE A 139 -12.84 -10.86 -11.91
CA ILE A 139 -12.04 -9.65 -11.80
C ILE A 139 -12.50 -8.66 -12.87
N GLN A 140 -12.96 -7.48 -12.44
CA GLN A 140 -13.40 -6.44 -13.35
C GLN A 140 -12.21 -5.84 -14.12
N ALA A 141 -12.45 -5.44 -15.38
CA ALA A 141 -11.49 -4.69 -16.17
C ALA A 141 -10.92 -3.47 -15.40
N GLY A 142 -9.60 -3.29 -15.48
CA GLY A 142 -8.85 -2.22 -14.82
C GLY A 142 -8.56 -2.41 -13.34
N VAL A 143 -8.86 -3.58 -12.76
CA VAL A 143 -8.39 -3.95 -11.42
C VAL A 143 -6.89 -4.17 -11.43
N THR A 144 -6.22 -3.66 -10.40
CA THR A 144 -4.81 -4.00 -10.09
C THR A 144 -4.75 -4.72 -8.76
N ILE A 145 -4.01 -5.83 -8.71
CA ILE A 145 -3.78 -6.65 -7.52
C ILE A 145 -2.30 -6.59 -7.21
N TYR A 146 -1.98 -6.22 -5.97
CA TYR A 146 -0.62 -6.05 -5.50
C TYR A 146 -0.24 -7.17 -4.55
N ALA A 147 0.85 -7.87 -4.84
CA ALA A 147 1.38 -8.95 -4.02
C ALA A 147 2.42 -8.43 -3.03
N SER A 148 2.29 -8.88 -1.78
CA SER A 148 3.28 -8.63 -0.74
C SER A 148 4.58 -9.39 -1.05
N PRO A 149 5.76 -8.79 -0.83
CA PRO A 149 7.05 -9.47 -1.01
C PRO A 149 7.32 -10.60 0.00
N VAL A 150 6.56 -10.66 1.09
CA VAL A 150 6.62 -11.73 2.10
C VAL A 150 5.20 -12.20 2.43
N ALA A 151 5.04 -13.50 2.64
CA ALA A 151 3.74 -14.09 2.95
C ALA A 151 3.31 -13.74 4.38
N SER A 152 2.08 -13.27 4.57
CA SER A 152 1.53 -12.85 5.87
C SER A 152 1.38 -13.99 6.88
N ASP A 153 1.28 -15.23 6.39
CA ASP A 153 1.20 -16.46 7.19
C ASP A 153 2.56 -17.11 7.42
N GLY A 154 3.66 -16.50 6.93
CA GLY A 154 4.99 -17.10 6.94
C GLY A 154 5.15 -18.30 5.99
N GLY A 155 4.17 -18.52 5.10
CA GLY A 155 4.16 -19.59 4.11
C GLY A 155 4.93 -19.26 2.83
N GLY A 156 4.62 -19.99 1.76
CA GLY A 156 5.21 -19.79 0.43
C GLY A 156 4.88 -18.41 -0.16
N ALA A 157 5.66 -17.97 -1.15
CA ALA A 157 5.49 -16.68 -1.80
C ALA A 157 4.02 -16.43 -2.19
N PRO A 158 3.48 -15.21 -1.97
CA PRO A 158 2.10 -14.92 -2.34
C PRO A 158 1.84 -15.20 -3.82
N ALA A 159 0.81 -15.99 -4.11
CA ALA A 159 0.45 -16.42 -5.46
C ALA A 159 -1.07 -16.56 -5.57
N LEU A 160 -1.60 -16.49 -6.79
CA LEU A 160 -3.02 -16.79 -7.06
C LEU A 160 -3.13 -18.14 -7.75
N ILE A 161 -3.81 -19.09 -7.11
CA ILE A 161 -3.91 -20.48 -7.56
C ILE A 161 -5.36 -20.80 -7.87
N ILE A 162 -5.62 -21.15 -9.12
CA ILE A 162 -6.91 -21.71 -9.57
C ILE A 162 -6.80 -23.22 -9.53
N GLU A 163 -7.45 -23.85 -8.56
CA GLU A 163 -7.39 -25.31 -8.40
C GLU A 163 -8.25 -26.03 -9.45
N LYS A 164 -8.06 -27.35 -9.59
CA LYS A 164 -8.87 -28.18 -10.48
C LYS A 164 -10.38 -27.97 -10.25
N GLY A 165 -11.04 -27.48 -11.29
CA GLY A 165 -12.48 -27.18 -11.32
C GLY A 165 -12.89 -25.88 -10.62
N GLY A 166 -11.94 -25.11 -10.09
CA GLY A 166 -12.10 -23.68 -9.80
C GLY A 166 -11.98 -22.84 -11.07
N ARG A 167 -12.40 -21.58 -11.02
CA ARG A 167 -12.42 -20.71 -12.20
C ARG A 167 -11.95 -19.29 -11.92
N ILE A 168 -11.27 -18.69 -12.89
CA ILE A 168 -10.99 -17.25 -12.94
C ILE A 168 -11.68 -16.61 -14.14
N LEU A 169 -12.34 -15.47 -13.93
CA LEU A 169 -12.90 -14.63 -14.98
C LEU A 169 -12.22 -13.26 -14.94
N ALA A 170 -11.03 -13.16 -15.53
CA ALA A 170 -10.27 -11.93 -15.66
C ALA A 170 -10.50 -11.34 -17.06
N LEU A 171 -11.54 -10.51 -17.17
CA LEU A 171 -12.01 -9.95 -18.44
C LEU A 171 -11.60 -8.47 -18.59
N GLY A 172 -10.30 -8.23 -18.75
CA GLY A 172 -9.74 -6.91 -19.02
C GLY A 172 -10.02 -6.43 -20.44
N THR A 173 -9.63 -5.19 -20.73
CA THR A 173 -9.64 -4.64 -22.10
C THR A 173 -8.34 -3.91 -22.40
N SER A 174 -8.09 -3.59 -23.67
CA SER A 174 -6.87 -2.87 -24.08
C SER A 174 -6.72 -1.50 -23.41
N ILE A 175 -7.81 -0.82 -23.05
CA ILE A 175 -7.79 0.47 -22.34
C ILE A 175 -7.96 0.33 -20.82
N SER A 176 -8.18 -0.89 -20.34
CA SER A 176 -8.44 -1.21 -18.94
C SER A 176 -8.04 -2.65 -18.61
N PRO A 177 -6.74 -2.95 -18.72
CA PRO A 177 -6.22 -4.29 -18.47
C PRO A 177 -6.27 -4.61 -16.98
N ILE A 178 -6.32 -5.90 -16.66
CA ILE A 178 -6.16 -6.40 -15.29
C ILE A 178 -4.67 -6.58 -15.04
N THR A 179 -4.16 -6.07 -13.93
CA THR A 179 -2.72 -6.12 -13.63
C THR A 179 -2.48 -6.83 -12.30
N PHE A 180 -1.61 -7.82 -12.31
CA PHE A 180 -1.01 -8.43 -11.12
C PHE A 180 0.44 -7.97 -11.02
N THR A 181 0.85 -7.43 -9.87
CA THR A 181 2.18 -6.85 -9.67
C THR A 181 2.57 -6.85 -8.19
N ALA A 182 3.78 -6.40 -7.85
CA ALA A 182 4.29 -6.34 -6.48
C ALA A 182 4.15 -4.95 -5.84
N PHE A 183 4.33 -4.85 -4.50
CA PHE A 183 4.23 -3.58 -3.77
C PHE A 183 5.22 -2.52 -4.24
N ASN A 184 6.48 -2.88 -4.50
CA ASN A 184 7.53 -1.93 -4.86
C ASN A 184 8.36 -2.47 -6.02
N PRO A 185 7.85 -2.40 -7.26
CA PRO A 185 8.46 -3.06 -8.41
C PRO A 185 9.73 -2.38 -8.94
N THR A 186 10.12 -1.21 -8.41
CA THR A 186 11.14 -0.32 -8.99
C THR A 186 12.40 -0.11 -8.15
N VAL A 187 12.51 -0.74 -6.97
CA VAL A 187 13.77 -0.65 -6.22
C VAL A 187 14.84 -1.37 -7.05
N SER A 188 16.04 -0.79 -7.19
CA SER A 188 17.27 -1.43 -7.70
C SER A 188 18.40 -1.32 -6.66
N SER A 189 19.02 -2.42 -6.27
CA SER A 189 20.24 -2.46 -5.47
C SER A 189 21.27 -3.17 -6.32
N SER A 190 22.49 -2.68 -6.19
CA SER A 190 23.69 -3.26 -6.77
C SER A 190 24.13 -4.56 -6.07
N SER A 191 23.24 -5.23 -5.33
CA SER A 191 23.56 -6.40 -4.51
C SER A 191 22.63 -7.56 -4.82
N SER A 192 23.23 -8.74 -4.97
CA SER A 192 22.61 -10.03 -5.29
C SER A 192 21.53 -10.43 -4.29
N VAL A 193 20.38 -10.92 -4.79
CA VAL A 193 19.50 -11.81 -4.02
C VAL A 193 20.08 -13.22 -4.21
N SER A 194 20.64 -13.81 -3.17
CA SER A 194 21.08 -15.21 -3.19
C SER A 194 20.05 -16.03 -2.43
N THR A 195 19.37 -16.93 -3.14
CA THR A 195 18.67 -18.09 -2.55
C THR A 195 19.22 -19.42 -3.05
N ASP A 196 20.32 -19.41 -3.80
CA ASP A 196 21.09 -20.60 -4.12
C ASP A 196 22.60 -20.34 -4.02
N SER A 197 23.34 -21.41 -3.72
CA SER A 197 24.80 -21.47 -3.64
C SER A 197 25.50 -21.56 -5.00
N THR A 198 24.75 -21.73 -6.11
CA THR A 198 25.30 -21.90 -7.46
C THR A 198 25.01 -20.74 -8.42
N SER A 199 24.01 -19.90 -8.16
CA SER A 199 23.72 -18.68 -8.94
C SER A 199 24.06 -17.40 -8.16
N ALA A 200 24.89 -16.54 -8.77
CA ALA A 200 25.17 -15.19 -8.29
C ALA A 200 24.47 -14.19 -9.21
N ASP A 201 23.17 -13.98 -9.00
CA ASP A 201 22.43 -12.99 -9.79
C ASP A 201 22.84 -11.57 -9.40
N THR A 202 23.36 -10.82 -10.38
CA THR A 202 23.59 -9.38 -10.25
C THR A 202 22.49 -8.59 -10.95
N VAL A 203 21.75 -7.80 -10.16
CA VAL A 203 20.97 -6.61 -10.52
C VAL A 203 19.84 -6.78 -11.55
N LEU A 204 18.66 -7.13 -11.07
CA LEU A 204 17.41 -6.42 -11.38
C LEU A 204 16.43 -6.74 -10.25
N GLU A 205 16.47 -5.93 -9.19
CA GLU A 205 15.54 -5.98 -8.05
C GLU A 205 14.04 -5.77 -8.43
N THR A 206 13.70 -5.87 -9.71
CA THR A 206 12.33 -5.83 -10.21
C THR A 206 11.72 -7.23 -10.34
N ARG A 207 12.49 -8.31 -10.34
CA ARG A 207 11.96 -9.68 -10.57
C ARG A 207 11.73 -10.46 -9.25
N GLY A 208 10.88 -11.49 -9.27
CA GLY A 208 10.82 -12.53 -8.22
C GLY A 208 10.12 -12.09 -6.94
N LYS A 209 9.24 -11.11 -7.03
CA LYS A 209 8.65 -10.44 -5.86
C LYS A 209 7.40 -11.15 -5.32
N TRP A 210 6.84 -12.07 -6.09
CA TRP A 210 5.69 -12.89 -5.72
C TRP A 210 5.67 -14.13 -6.62
N GLY A 211 4.83 -15.11 -6.32
CA GLY A 211 4.82 -16.39 -7.02
C GLY A 211 4.40 -16.25 -8.48
N GLY A 212 3.17 -15.81 -8.73
CA GLY A 212 2.61 -15.74 -10.08
C GLY A 212 1.15 -16.20 -10.10
N LEU A 213 0.63 -16.41 -11.31
CA LEU A 213 -0.73 -16.90 -11.53
C LEU A 213 -0.69 -18.37 -12.01
N ILE A 214 -1.24 -19.26 -11.22
CA ILE A 214 -1.17 -20.72 -11.46
C ILE A 214 -2.57 -21.26 -11.75
N LEU A 215 -2.76 -21.89 -12.90
CA LEU A 215 -4.01 -22.53 -13.29
C LEU A 215 -3.83 -24.04 -13.37
N LEU A 216 -4.58 -24.77 -12.55
CA LEU A 216 -4.56 -26.23 -12.50
C LEU A 216 -5.85 -26.77 -13.12
N GLY A 217 -5.72 -27.46 -14.25
CA GLY A 217 -6.82 -28.06 -15.00
C GLY A 217 -6.84 -29.59 -14.94
N SER A 218 -7.83 -30.15 -15.63
CA SER A 218 -8.10 -31.58 -15.72
C SER A 218 -7.83 -32.15 -17.12
N ALA A 219 -7.07 -31.45 -17.97
CA ALA A 219 -6.70 -31.91 -19.29
C ALA A 219 -5.53 -32.92 -19.25
N PRO A 220 -5.35 -33.74 -20.30
CA PRO A 220 -4.30 -34.75 -20.35
C PRO A 220 -2.88 -34.17 -20.25
N THR A 221 -2.03 -34.85 -19.49
CA THR A 221 -0.58 -34.67 -19.45
C THR A 221 0.06 -36.07 -19.62
N ASN A 222 1.37 -36.14 -19.84
CA ASN A 222 2.11 -37.41 -19.82
C ASN A 222 2.60 -37.80 -18.41
N MET A 223 2.20 -37.05 -17.40
CA MET A 223 2.49 -37.29 -15.99
C MET A 223 1.33 -37.99 -15.26
N PRO A 224 1.58 -38.73 -14.17
CA PRO A 224 0.51 -39.25 -13.32
C PRO A 224 -0.41 -38.14 -12.78
N THR A 225 -1.71 -38.39 -12.67
CA THR A 225 -2.67 -37.40 -12.09
C THR A 225 -2.44 -37.09 -10.60
N THR A 226 -1.54 -37.82 -9.95
CA THR A 226 -1.05 -37.59 -8.58
C THR A 226 0.12 -36.62 -8.52
N THR A 227 0.70 -36.24 -9.66
CA THR A 227 1.82 -35.28 -9.75
C THR A 227 1.37 -33.94 -9.19
N GLN A 228 2.22 -33.36 -8.36
CA GLN A 228 2.02 -32.04 -7.79
C GLN A 228 2.69 -31.01 -8.69
N ILE A 229 2.04 -29.87 -8.87
CA ILE A 229 2.68 -28.73 -9.51
C ILE A 229 3.77 -28.22 -8.56
N GLU A 230 4.89 -27.81 -9.11
CA GLU A 230 5.95 -27.18 -8.35
C GLU A 230 5.58 -25.77 -7.88
N GLY A 231 6.43 -25.20 -7.03
CA GLY A 231 6.29 -23.83 -6.57
C GLY A 231 5.22 -23.58 -5.50
N ILE A 232 4.28 -24.51 -5.29
CA ILE A 232 3.20 -24.35 -4.30
C ILE A 232 2.95 -25.60 -3.45
N THR A 233 2.28 -25.39 -2.32
CA THR A 233 2.05 -26.48 -1.37
C THR A 233 0.95 -27.44 -1.86
N ALA A 234 1.36 -28.65 -2.25
CA ALA A 234 0.53 -29.85 -2.34
C ALA A 234 -0.74 -29.75 -3.21
N LYS A 235 -0.63 -29.25 -4.44
CA LYS A 235 -1.73 -29.22 -5.43
C LYS A 235 -1.41 -30.04 -6.65
N THR A 236 -2.37 -30.85 -7.10
CA THR A 236 -2.22 -31.72 -8.28
C THR A 236 -2.90 -31.09 -9.51
N TYR A 237 -2.43 -31.45 -10.70
CA TYR A 237 -2.98 -31.05 -11.99
C TYR A 237 -3.17 -32.27 -12.89
N GLY A 238 -3.67 -32.04 -14.11
CA GLY A 238 -3.86 -33.07 -15.11
C GLY A 238 -5.12 -33.92 -14.89
N GLY A 239 -5.54 -34.62 -15.94
CA GLY A 239 -6.72 -35.46 -15.95
C GLY A 239 -7.02 -36.03 -17.35
N SER A 240 -8.30 -36.27 -17.64
CA SER A 240 -8.73 -36.88 -18.90
C SER A 240 -9.63 -35.98 -19.75
N ASN A 241 -9.88 -34.74 -19.33
CA ASN A 241 -10.81 -33.82 -20.00
C ASN A 241 -10.04 -32.76 -20.83
N PRO A 242 -9.77 -32.99 -22.12
CA PRO A 242 -9.08 -32.02 -22.97
C PRO A 242 -9.88 -30.72 -23.17
N THR A 243 -11.19 -30.72 -22.91
CA THR A 243 -12.03 -29.53 -23.03
C THR A 243 -12.31 -28.86 -21.69
N ASP A 244 -11.54 -29.19 -20.65
CA ASP A 244 -11.65 -28.54 -19.35
C ASP A 244 -11.50 -27.01 -19.46
N SER A 245 -12.10 -26.29 -18.51
CA SER A 245 -12.08 -24.82 -18.49
C SER A 245 -11.82 -24.29 -17.09
N SER A 246 -10.66 -23.66 -16.94
CA SER A 246 -10.25 -22.88 -15.76
C SER A 246 -10.77 -21.43 -15.85
N GLY A 247 -11.52 -21.08 -16.89
CA GLY A 247 -12.13 -19.77 -17.09
C GLY A 247 -11.52 -18.95 -18.24
N SER A 248 -11.29 -17.66 -18.01
CA SER A 248 -10.88 -16.70 -19.06
C SER A 248 -9.89 -15.67 -18.54
N LEU A 249 -8.79 -15.50 -19.26
CA LEU A 249 -7.78 -14.45 -19.09
C LEU A 249 -7.76 -13.59 -20.36
N GLN A 250 -8.22 -12.34 -20.26
CA GLN A 250 -8.26 -11.37 -21.36
C GLN A 250 -7.65 -10.04 -20.94
N TYR A 251 -6.66 -9.54 -21.68
CA TYR A 251 -5.93 -8.30 -21.33
C TYR A 251 -5.41 -8.33 -19.88
N VAL A 252 -4.71 -9.42 -19.55
CA VAL A 252 -4.13 -9.66 -18.23
C VAL A 252 -2.62 -9.40 -18.29
N ARG A 253 -2.11 -8.69 -17.30
CA ARG A 253 -0.68 -8.47 -17.09
C ARG A 253 -0.26 -9.14 -15.80
N VAL A 254 0.83 -9.89 -15.84
CA VAL A 254 1.49 -10.46 -14.67
C VAL A 254 2.92 -9.97 -14.68
N TRP A 255 3.25 -9.08 -13.75
CA TRP A 255 4.57 -8.47 -13.70
C TRP A 255 5.28 -8.79 -12.39
N HIS A 256 6.61 -8.89 -12.44
CA HIS A 256 7.46 -9.02 -11.24
C HIS A 256 7.26 -10.33 -10.45
N GLY A 257 6.68 -11.37 -11.06
CA GLY A 257 6.51 -12.71 -10.47
C GLY A 257 7.82 -13.51 -10.48
N GLY A 258 7.77 -14.84 -10.33
CA GLY A 258 8.97 -15.66 -10.45
C GLY A 258 9.58 -16.11 -9.12
N ALA A 259 8.88 -15.99 -8.00
CA ALA A 259 9.52 -16.17 -6.70
C ALA A 259 10.12 -17.58 -6.54
N VAL A 260 11.43 -17.64 -6.29
CA VAL A 260 12.17 -18.88 -6.00
C VAL A 260 11.77 -19.39 -4.61
N VAL A 261 11.12 -20.56 -4.54
CA VAL A 261 10.65 -21.14 -3.25
C VAL A 261 11.47 -22.36 -2.80
N GLY A 262 12.41 -22.82 -3.62
CA GLY A 262 13.42 -23.83 -3.31
C GLY A 262 14.38 -23.98 -4.50
N ALA A 263 15.40 -24.84 -4.39
CA ALA A 263 16.25 -25.14 -5.54
C ALA A 263 15.47 -26.01 -6.55
N ASN A 264 15.41 -25.58 -7.82
CA ASN A 264 14.64 -26.23 -8.89
C ASN A 264 13.16 -26.41 -8.48
N ASN A 265 12.64 -25.38 -7.82
CA ASN A 265 11.27 -25.31 -7.33
C ASN A 265 10.89 -23.84 -7.31
N GLU A 266 10.75 -23.28 -8.50
CA GLU A 266 10.41 -21.90 -8.76
C GLU A 266 8.91 -21.76 -9.11
N ILE A 267 8.42 -20.54 -9.29
CA ILE A 267 7.01 -20.29 -9.67
C ILE A 267 7.03 -19.35 -10.87
N ASN A 268 6.39 -19.74 -11.96
CA ASN A 268 6.38 -19.01 -13.21
C ASN A 268 5.41 -17.82 -13.24
N GLY A 269 5.52 -16.97 -14.26
CA GLY A 269 4.62 -15.83 -14.42
C GLY A 269 3.16 -16.28 -14.55
N ILE A 270 2.87 -17.05 -15.60
CA ILE A 270 1.60 -17.76 -15.73
C ILE A 270 1.84 -19.24 -16.01
N THR A 271 1.51 -20.08 -15.03
CA THR A 271 1.64 -21.54 -15.12
C THR A 271 0.32 -22.18 -15.56
N PHE A 272 0.38 -23.07 -16.54
CA PHE A 272 -0.73 -23.89 -17.00
C PHE A 272 -0.48 -25.38 -16.71
N GLY A 273 -0.88 -25.84 -15.54
CA GLY A 273 -0.85 -27.27 -15.19
C GLY A 273 -2.05 -28.01 -15.76
N GLY A 274 -1.89 -28.74 -16.86
CA GLY A 274 -2.95 -29.57 -17.44
C GLY A 274 -4.23 -28.81 -17.78
N VAL A 275 -4.11 -27.57 -18.29
CA VAL A 275 -5.25 -26.70 -18.59
C VAL A 275 -5.90 -27.07 -19.92
N GLY A 276 -7.23 -27.12 -19.94
CA GLY A 276 -8.00 -27.57 -21.11
C GLY A 276 -8.29 -26.48 -22.14
N SER A 277 -8.63 -26.92 -23.35
CA SER A 277 -8.95 -26.05 -24.49
C SER A 277 -10.24 -25.23 -24.32
N GLY A 278 -11.02 -25.50 -23.27
CA GLY A 278 -12.19 -24.69 -22.89
C GLY A 278 -11.82 -23.43 -22.12
N THR A 279 -10.55 -23.27 -21.72
CA THR A 279 -10.01 -22.03 -21.12
C THR A 279 -9.68 -21.02 -22.21
N VAL A 280 -10.06 -19.76 -22.03
CA VAL A 280 -9.73 -18.67 -22.96
C VAL A 280 -8.53 -17.90 -22.43
N VAL A 281 -7.48 -17.79 -23.24
CA VAL A 281 -6.29 -16.99 -22.92
C VAL A 281 -5.97 -16.13 -24.14
N ASP A 282 -6.21 -14.83 -24.02
CA ASP A 282 -6.16 -13.89 -25.14
C ASP A 282 -5.63 -12.52 -24.68
N HIS A 283 -4.61 -11.96 -25.33
CA HIS A 283 -3.97 -10.70 -24.90
C HIS A 283 -3.43 -10.77 -23.45
N CYS A 284 -2.49 -11.67 -23.16
CA CYS A 284 -1.83 -11.69 -21.85
C CYS A 284 -0.35 -11.29 -21.96
N GLU A 285 0.17 -10.62 -20.94
CA GLU A 285 1.57 -10.19 -20.87
C GLU A 285 2.21 -10.66 -19.57
N VAL A 286 3.44 -11.17 -19.67
CA VAL A 286 4.31 -11.41 -18.54
C VAL A 286 5.57 -10.54 -18.68
N ALA A 287 5.97 -9.86 -17.60
CA ALA A 287 7.16 -9.02 -17.62
C ALA A 287 7.94 -9.04 -16.31
N TYR A 288 9.27 -9.02 -16.39
CA TYR A 288 10.15 -9.05 -15.22
C TYR A 288 9.85 -10.23 -14.27
N ASN A 289 9.50 -11.39 -14.82
CA ASN A 289 9.47 -12.63 -14.03
C ASN A 289 10.92 -13.08 -13.77
N VAL A 290 11.24 -13.62 -12.58
CA VAL A 290 12.58 -14.24 -12.38
C VAL A 290 12.68 -15.49 -13.23
N ASP A 291 11.66 -16.32 -13.16
CA ASP A 291 11.54 -17.58 -13.88
C ASP A 291 10.80 -17.36 -15.22
N ASP A 292 10.18 -18.40 -15.78
CA ASP A 292 9.52 -18.31 -17.08
C ASP A 292 8.39 -17.31 -17.18
N GLY A 293 8.18 -16.83 -18.41
CA GLY A 293 7.02 -16.04 -18.79
C GLY A 293 5.73 -16.84 -18.67
N PHE A 294 5.53 -17.74 -19.63
CA PHE A 294 4.40 -18.66 -19.67
C PHE A 294 4.90 -20.08 -19.76
N GLU A 295 4.41 -20.93 -18.87
CA GLU A 295 4.87 -22.29 -18.77
C GLU A 295 3.68 -23.26 -18.85
N PHE A 296 3.84 -24.32 -19.64
CA PHE A 296 2.77 -25.26 -19.95
C PHE A 296 3.17 -26.67 -19.54
N PHE A 297 2.75 -27.11 -18.35
CA PHE A 297 2.84 -28.50 -17.92
C PHE A 297 1.67 -29.33 -18.47
N GLY A 298 1.82 -29.79 -19.71
CA GLY A 298 0.81 -30.57 -20.39
C GLY A 298 -0.47 -29.78 -20.72
N GLY A 299 -1.53 -30.49 -21.10
CA GLY A 299 -2.83 -29.89 -21.41
C GLY A 299 -3.00 -29.50 -22.89
N THR A 300 -4.07 -28.74 -23.14
CA THR A 300 -4.64 -28.49 -24.49
C THR A 300 -5.13 -27.04 -24.65
N VAL A 301 -4.83 -26.17 -23.69
CA VAL A 301 -5.19 -24.76 -23.74
C VAL A 301 -4.70 -24.12 -25.04
N ASN A 302 -5.50 -23.26 -25.64
CA ASN A 302 -5.10 -22.50 -26.82
C ASN A 302 -4.93 -21.04 -26.42
N VAL A 303 -3.90 -20.39 -26.95
CA VAL A 303 -3.50 -19.04 -26.54
C VAL A 303 -3.34 -18.11 -27.74
N LYS A 304 -3.72 -16.84 -27.59
CA LYS A 304 -3.57 -15.84 -28.64
C LYS A 304 -3.07 -14.51 -28.08
N TYR A 305 -2.20 -13.81 -28.81
CA TYR A 305 -1.66 -12.50 -28.41
C TYR A 305 -0.97 -12.54 -27.04
N LEU A 306 0.10 -13.32 -26.92
CA LEU A 306 0.88 -13.42 -25.69
C LEU A 306 2.19 -12.68 -25.83
N SER A 307 2.56 -11.87 -24.83
CA SER A 307 3.85 -11.18 -24.80
C SER A 307 4.65 -11.46 -23.54
N VAL A 308 5.95 -11.66 -23.71
CA VAL A 308 6.91 -11.87 -22.62
C VAL A 308 8.05 -10.88 -22.74
N LEU A 309 8.35 -10.18 -21.65
CA LEU A 309 9.32 -9.11 -21.62
C LEU A 309 10.29 -9.29 -20.45
N PHE A 310 11.58 -9.41 -20.76
CA PHE A 310 12.65 -9.29 -19.78
C PHE A 310 12.49 -10.25 -18.60
N VAL A 311 12.12 -11.50 -18.87
CA VAL A 311 12.15 -12.58 -17.87
C VAL A 311 13.59 -13.01 -17.60
N GLY A 312 13.82 -13.69 -16.48
CA GLY A 312 15.16 -14.17 -16.09
C GLY A 312 15.48 -15.56 -16.62
N ASP A 313 14.46 -16.36 -16.93
CA ASP A 313 14.60 -17.67 -17.59
C ASP A 313 13.89 -17.66 -18.95
N ASP A 314 12.95 -18.56 -19.23
CA ASP A 314 12.39 -18.74 -20.58
C ASP A 314 11.15 -17.91 -20.90
N GLY A 315 11.02 -17.53 -22.17
CA GLY A 315 9.85 -16.82 -22.64
C GLY A 315 8.59 -17.68 -22.56
N PHE A 316 8.59 -18.77 -23.31
CA PHE A 316 7.55 -19.79 -23.31
C PHE A 316 8.20 -21.15 -23.09
N ASP A 317 7.89 -21.80 -21.98
CA ASP A 317 8.26 -23.20 -21.74
C ASP A 317 7.06 -24.12 -21.95
N THR A 318 7.25 -25.23 -22.65
CA THR A 318 6.23 -26.29 -22.76
C THR A 318 6.83 -27.63 -22.42
N ASP A 319 6.20 -28.34 -21.49
CA ASP A 319 6.61 -29.68 -21.11
C ASP A 319 5.38 -30.61 -20.94
N GLN A 320 5.65 -31.86 -20.58
CA GLN A 320 4.70 -32.81 -20.01
C GLN A 320 3.47 -33.12 -20.86
N GLY A 321 3.64 -33.09 -22.19
CA GLY A 321 2.62 -33.50 -23.14
C GLY A 321 1.70 -32.38 -23.58
N TYR A 322 2.15 -31.13 -23.59
CA TYR A 322 1.33 -30.00 -24.02
C TYR A 322 1.03 -30.05 -25.52
N ILE A 323 -0.25 -30.09 -25.90
CA ILE A 323 -0.69 -30.23 -27.31
C ILE A 323 -1.61 -29.08 -27.75
N GLY A 324 -1.43 -27.90 -27.14
CA GLY A 324 -2.18 -26.69 -27.45
C GLY A 324 -1.71 -25.94 -28.70
N LYS A 325 -2.43 -24.86 -29.02
CA LYS A 325 -2.16 -23.98 -30.18
C LYS A 325 -1.87 -22.56 -29.71
N GLY A 326 -0.95 -21.89 -30.40
CA GLY A 326 -0.56 -20.50 -30.12
C GLY A 326 -0.49 -19.66 -31.39
N GLN A 327 -1.06 -18.45 -31.38
CA GLN A 327 -0.85 -17.49 -32.46
C GLN A 327 -0.61 -16.07 -31.95
N PHE A 328 0.31 -15.33 -32.59
CA PHE A 328 0.71 -13.98 -32.19
C PHE A 328 1.46 -13.96 -30.85
N LEU A 329 2.58 -14.68 -30.81
CA LEU A 329 3.42 -14.82 -29.61
C LEU A 329 4.66 -13.91 -29.74
N PHE A 330 4.92 -13.08 -28.74
CA PHE A 330 6.02 -12.12 -28.75
C PHE A 330 6.92 -12.33 -27.54
N VAL A 331 8.23 -12.44 -27.75
CA VAL A 331 9.23 -12.46 -26.68
C VAL A 331 10.28 -11.41 -26.96
N MET A 332 10.65 -10.67 -25.92
CA MET A 332 11.84 -9.86 -25.87
C MET A 332 12.65 -10.24 -24.64
N GLU A 333 13.76 -10.92 -24.87
CA GLU A 333 14.69 -11.31 -23.82
C GLU A 333 15.42 -10.09 -23.25
N GLY A 334 15.70 -10.14 -21.94
CA GLY A 334 16.70 -9.26 -21.33
C GLY A 334 18.10 -9.84 -21.54
N LEU A 335 19.15 -9.11 -21.15
CA LEU A 335 20.52 -9.63 -21.24
C LEU A 335 20.72 -10.96 -20.50
N THR A 336 19.99 -11.18 -19.39
CA THR A 336 20.17 -12.35 -18.54
C THR A 336 19.13 -13.45 -18.73
N GLY A 337 18.18 -13.30 -19.67
CA GLY A 337 17.19 -14.35 -19.96
C GLY A 337 17.87 -15.56 -20.61
N ASP A 338 17.26 -16.74 -20.54
CA ASP A 338 17.85 -17.96 -21.10
C ASP A 338 17.44 -18.17 -22.56
N HIS A 339 16.21 -18.64 -22.81
CA HIS A 339 15.66 -18.85 -24.14
C HIS A 339 14.34 -18.09 -24.35
N SER A 340 14.00 -17.83 -25.61
CA SER A 340 12.68 -17.28 -25.92
C SER A 340 11.61 -18.37 -25.91
N MET A 341 11.99 -19.61 -26.23
CA MET A 341 11.17 -20.80 -26.09
C MET A 341 12.04 -21.99 -25.70
N GLU A 342 11.75 -22.60 -24.57
CA GLU A 342 12.16 -23.98 -24.27
C GLU A 342 10.96 -24.89 -24.56
N ILE A 343 11.19 -26.02 -25.24
CA ILE A 343 10.11 -26.90 -25.63
C ILE A 343 10.53 -28.37 -25.46
N ASP A 344 9.89 -29.00 -24.49
CA ASP A 344 10.29 -30.28 -23.91
C ASP A 344 9.08 -31.23 -23.83
N SER A 345 9.34 -32.50 -23.53
CA SER A 345 8.27 -33.50 -23.42
C SER A 345 8.63 -34.73 -22.57
N GLY A 346 9.91 -34.91 -22.24
CA GLY A 346 10.45 -36.13 -21.66
C GLY A 346 9.82 -36.40 -20.30
N VAL A 347 9.88 -37.66 -19.87
CA VAL A 347 9.60 -38.00 -18.47
C VAL A 347 10.73 -38.88 -17.99
N ASP A 348 11.51 -38.39 -17.03
CA ASP A 348 12.76 -39.01 -16.60
C ASP A 348 13.65 -39.29 -17.83
N ALA A 349 14.17 -40.52 -17.99
CA ALA A 349 14.97 -40.91 -19.15
C ALA A 349 14.15 -41.28 -20.41
N ASN A 350 12.81 -41.14 -20.37
CA ASN A 350 11.94 -41.53 -21.48
C ASN A 350 11.60 -40.35 -22.39
N GLN A 351 12.43 -40.17 -23.42
CA GLN A 351 12.20 -39.20 -24.50
C GLN A 351 11.06 -39.58 -25.46
N ASP A 352 10.31 -40.65 -25.19
CA ASP A 352 9.15 -41.07 -25.98
C ASP A 352 7.86 -41.13 -25.16
N ALA A 353 7.77 -40.34 -24.08
CA ALA A 353 6.58 -40.22 -23.25
C ALA A 353 5.34 -39.75 -24.04
N THR A 354 4.15 -40.24 -23.66
CA THR A 354 2.87 -39.91 -24.33
C THR A 354 1.80 -39.42 -23.36
N PRO A 355 0.95 -38.45 -23.72
CA PRO A 355 1.00 -37.66 -24.96
C PRO A 355 2.31 -36.88 -25.07
N ARG A 356 2.88 -36.83 -26.27
CA ARG A 356 4.11 -36.07 -26.51
C ARG A 356 3.76 -34.60 -26.62
N SER A 357 4.54 -33.70 -26.02
CA SER A 357 4.37 -32.27 -26.24
C SER A 357 4.50 -31.98 -27.72
N HIS A 358 3.55 -31.22 -28.23
CA HIS A 358 3.45 -30.92 -29.64
C HIS A 358 2.77 -29.55 -29.85
N PRO A 359 3.36 -28.47 -29.32
CA PRO A 359 2.83 -27.13 -29.48
C PRO A 359 2.68 -26.78 -30.96
N ALA A 360 1.57 -26.13 -31.31
CA ALA A 360 1.35 -25.58 -32.66
C ALA A 360 1.41 -24.06 -32.61
N PHE A 361 2.61 -23.49 -32.74
CA PHE A 361 2.87 -22.05 -32.64
C PHE A 361 3.08 -21.42 -34.02
N TYR A 362 2.23 -20.47 -34.37
CA TYR A 362 2.31 -19.74 -35.63
C TYR A 362 2.34 -18.24 -35.41
N SER A 363 3.00 -17.50 -36.31
CA SER A 363 3.04 -16.03 -36.25
C SER A 363 3.64 -15.55 -34.93
N PHE A 364 4.90 -15.87 -34.68
CA PHE A 364 5.61 -15.53 -33.45
C PHE A 364 6.88 -14.71 -33.74
N THR A 365 7.28 -13.85 -32.80
CA THR A 365 8.47 -13.01 -32.91
C THR A 365 9.27 -13.08 -31.63
N LEU A 366 10.49 -13.59 -31.75
CA LEU A 366 11.45 -13.77 -30.66
C LEU A 366 12.62 -12.83 -30.91
N ILE A 367 12.89 -11.96 -29.95
CA ILE A 367 13.99 -10.99 -30.01
C ILE A 367 14.94 -11.32 -28.87
N GLY A 368 16.16 -11.73 -29.24
CA GLY A 368 17.18 -12.10 -28.26
C GLY A 368 17.80 -10.91 -27.55
N GLY A 369 18.44 -11.18 -26.41
CA GLY A 369 19.23 -10.19 -25.64
C GLY A 369 20.44 -9.60 -26.40
N GLY A 370 20.74 -10.14 -27.58
CA GLY A 370 21.81 -9.67 -28.46
C GLY A 370 23.18 -10.21 -28.05
N THR A 371 24.26 -9.49 -28.39
CA THR A 371 25.67 -9.87 -28.17
C THR A 371 26.40 -8.93 -27.20
N GLY A 372 25.63 -8.20 -26.38
CA GLY A 372 26.16 -7.24 -25.40
C GLY A 372 26.94 -7.91 -24.26
N SER A 373 27.80 -7.14 -23.59
CA SER A 373 28.51 -7.62 -22.39
C SER A 373 27.51 -8.01 -21.30
N GLY A 374 27.53 -9.27 -20.86
CA GLY A 374 26.58 -9.81 -19.87
C GLY A 374 25.38 -10.53 -20.47
N ALA A 375 25.27 -10.61 -21.81
CA ALA A 375 24.29 -11.48 -22.46
C ALA A 375 24.58 -12.96 -22.14
N ARG A 376 23.56 -13.73 -21.73
CA ARG A 376 23.65 -15.19 -21.65
C ARG A 376 23.92 -15.78 -23.03
N ALA A 377 24.69 -16.86 -23.06
CA ALA A 377 25.07 -17.53 -24.30
C ALA A 377 24.08 -18.67 -24.60
N GLY A 378 23.04 -18.39 -25.39
CA GLY A 378 22.01 -19.36 -25.74
C GLY A 378 21.40 -19.15 -27.14
N GLU A 379 20.53 -20.07 -27.53
CA GLU A 379 19.65 -19.99 -28.69
C GLU A 379 18.30 -19.35 -28.35
N LEU A 380 17.53 -18.99 -29.37
CA LEU A 380 16.17 -18.48 -29.14
C LEU A 380 15.14 -19.57 -28.92
N ILE A 381 15.34 -20.76 -29.52
CA ILE A 381 14.45 -21.90 -29.31
C ILE A 381 15.31 -23.13 -29.01
N HIS A 382 15.22 -23.62 -27.77
CA HIS A 382 15.80 -24.89 -27.36
C HIS A 382 14.76 -25.99 -27.55
N VAL A 383 15.08 -26.99 -28.36
CA VAL A 383 14.21 -28.13 -28.63
C VAL A 383 14.80 -29.35 -27.96
N ASN A 384 14.22 -29.76 -26.85
CA ASN A 384 14.78 -30.83 -26.04
C ASN A 384 13.74 -31.93 -25.75
N ASP A 385 14.22 -32.99 -25.12
CA ASP A 385 13.44 -34.02 -24.46
C ASP A 385 12.36 -34.70 -25.33
N GLY A 386 12.72 -34.91 -26.59
CA GLY A 386 11.84 -35.50 -27.58
C GLY A 386 10.53 -34.73 -27.78
N THR A 387 10.51 -33.41 -27.70
CA THR A 387 9.32 -32.66 -28.08
C THR A 387 9.02 -32.76 -29.59
N GLY A 388 7.74 -32.70 -29.95
CA GLY A 388 7.30 -32.47 -31.33
C GLY A 388 6.88 -31.02 -31.54
N GLY A 389 6.15 -30.73 -32.63
CA GLY A 389 5.52 -29.40 -32.76
C GLY A 389 5.28 -28.94 -34.19
N LYS A 390 4.65 -27.77 -34.33
CA LYS A 390 4.44 -27.08 -35.62
C LYS A 390 4.78 -25.60 -35.47
N PHE A 391 5.82 -25.16 -36.16
CA PHE A 391 6.31 -23.79 -36.09
C PHE A 391 6.33 -23.13 -37.47
N GLY A 392 5.46 -22.14 -37.69
CA GLY A 392 5.32 -21.44 -38.98
C GLY A 392 5.08 -19.94 -38.88
N ASN A 393 5.38 -19.19 -39.93
CA ASN A 393 5.33 -17.73 -39.96
C ASN A 393 6.10 -17.05 -38.79
N GLY A 394 7.15 -17.68 -38.27
CA GLY A 394 7.98 -17.18 -37.17
C GLY A 394 9.08 -16.20 -37.59
N ILE A 395 9.51 -15.37 -36.65
CA ILE A 395 10.69 -14.49 -36.74
C ILE A 395 11.55 -14.73 -35.51
N LEU A 396 12.79 -15.13 -35.73
CA LEU A 396 13.84 -15.24 -34.72
C LEU A 396 14.87 -14.16 -35.04
N ALA A 397 14.95 -13.13 -34.21
CA ALA A 397 15.78 -11.97 -34.46
C ALA A 397 16.88 -11.84 -33.40
N TYR A 398 18.12 -11.72 -33.88
CA TYR A 398 19.28 -11.44 -33.05
C TYR A 398 19.54 -12.50 -31.95
N PRO A 399 19.56 -13.81 -32.29
CA PRO A 399 20.03 -14.81 -31.34
C PRO A 399 21.47 -14.52 -30.91
N HIS A 400 21.82 -14.82 -29.66
CA HIS A 400 23.20 -14.73 -29.20
C HIS A 400 24.07 -15.82 -29.87
N LEU A 401 23.64 -17.08 -29.82
CA LEU A 401 24.30 -18.22 -30.49
C LEU A 401 23.53 -18.69 -31.72
N ASN A 402 22.44 -19.43 -31.53
CA ASN A 402 21.71 -20.09 -32.61
C ASN A 402 20.24 -19.66 -32.68
N GLY A 403 19.62 -19.82 -33.84
CA GLY A 403 18.16 -19.70 -33.95
C GLY A 403 17.45 -20.82 -33.19
N LEU A 404 17.76 -22.07 -33.57
CA LEU A 404 17.27 -23.29 -32.93
C LEU A 404 18.44 -24.18 -32.51
N LEU A 405 18.34 -24.80 -31.32
CA LEU A 405 19.17 -25.92 -30.90
C LEU A 405 18.30 -27.17 -30.75
N PHE A 406 18.81 -28.33 -31.17
CA PHE A 406 18.23 -29.63 -30.88
C PHE A 406 19.07 -30.39 -29.86
N GLU A 407 18.39 -30.98 -28.88
CA GLU A 407 18.95 -31.84 -27.85
C GLU A 407 18.00 -33.02 -27.56
N ASP A 408 18.55 -34.12 -27.06
CA ASP A 408 17.87 -35.34 -26.60
C ASP A 408 16.58 -35.77 -27.34
N CYS A 409 16.68 -35.85 -28.66
CA CYS A 409 15.58 -36.23 -29.55
C CYS A 409 15.00 -37.62 -29.26
N GLY A 410 13.66 -37.70 -29.24
CA GLY A 410 12.91 -38.95 -29.12
C GLY A 410 13.12 -39.90 -30.29
N SER A 411 13.18 -41.20 -30.01
CA SER A 411 13.52 -42.21 -31.02
C SER A 411 12.44 -42.40 -32.10
N THR A 412 11.23 -41.92 -31.83
CA THR A 412 10.06 -42.05 -32.71
C THR A 412 9.70 -40.78 -33.47
N LEU A 413 10.50 -39.70 -33.34
CA LEU A 413 10.26 -38.42 -33.99
C LEU A 413 10.86 -38.34 -35.40
N SER A 414 10.11 -37.71 -36.31
CA SER A 414 10.59 -37.31 -37.63
C SER A 414 10.71 -35.79 -37.72
N TYR A 415 11.85 -35.30 -38.18
CA TYR A 415 12.12 -33.88 -38.35
C TYR A 415 11.80 -33.49 -39.81
N THR A 416 10.83 -32.59 -40.03
CA THR A 416 10.35 -32.21 -41.37
C THR A 416 10.16 -30.70 -41.60
N GLN A 417 10.40 -30.22 -42.82
CA GLN A 417 9.99 -28.89 -43.30
C GLN A 417 8.77 -28.93 -44.23
N THR A 418 8.17 -30.10 -44.42
CA THR A 418 6.89 -30.28 -45.13
C THR A 418 5.82 -30.65 -44.11
N LEU A 419 4.81 -29.79 -43.97
CA LEU A 419 3.75 -29.98 -42.97
C LEU A 419 2.97 -31.28 -43.27
N PRO A 420 2.95 -32.25 -42.33
CA PRO A 420 2.16 -33.46 -42.51
C PRO A 420 0.65 -33.18 -42.55
N ALA A 421 -0.09 -34.01 -43.29
CA ALA A 421 -1.54 -33.89 -43.41
C ALA A 421 -2.26 -34.06 -42.06
N ALA A 422 -3.45 -33.46 -41.94
CA ALA A 422 -4.26 -33.45 -40.71
C ALA A 422 -4.61 -34.84 -40.13
N SER A 423 -4.50 -35.92 -40.92
CA SER A 423 -4.84 -37.29 -40.55
C SER A 423 -3.82 -37.98 -39.63
N VAL A 424 -2.69 -37.33 -39.29
CA VAL A 424 -1.69 -37.86 -38.35
C VAL A 424 -2.16 -37.62 -36.90
N SER A 425 -2.18 -38.67 -36.06
CA SER A 425 -2.76 -38.62 -34.71
C SER A 425 -2.06 -37.60 -33.80
N ILE A 426 -2.84 -36.79 -33.07
CA ILE A 426 -2.33 -35.83 -32.07
C ILE A 426 -1.82 -36.55 -30.80
N SER A 427 -2.22 -37.82 -30.56
CA SER A 427 -1.75 -38.58 -29.39
C SER A 427 -0.32 -39.11 -29.53
N ASN A 428 0.18 -39.21 -30.76
CA ASN A 428 1.57 -39.53 -31.07
C ASN A 428 1.89 -39.07 -32.50
N PRO A 429 2.03 -37.74 -32.71
CA PRO A 429 2.18 -37.18 -34.06
C PRO A 429 3.47 -37.64 -34.72
N GLY A 430 4.51 -37.95 -33.94
CA GLY A 430 5.76 -38.52 -34.46
C GLY A 430 6.53 -37.56 -35.36
N TYR A 431 6.31 -36.25 -35.26
CA TYR A 431 7.11 -35.26 -35.98
C TYR A 431 7.36 -33.96 -35.24
N PHE A 432 8.40 -33.27 -35.67
CA PHE A 432 8.67 -31.87 -35.40
C PHE A 432 8.69 -31.13 -36.75
N TYR A 433 7.76 -30.19 -36.95
CA TYR A 433 7.65 -29.38 -38.15
C TYR A 433 8.16 -27.96 -37.91
N PHE A 434 9.16 -27.55 -38.69
CA PHE A 434 9.63 -26.17 -38.75
C PHE A 434 9.60 -25.65 -40.17
N SER A 435 8.86 -24.57 -40.41
CA SER A 435 8.72 -24.04 -41.77
C SER A 435 10.02 -23.44 -42.30
N ALA A 436 10.35 -23.77 -43.56
CA ALA A 436 11.42 -23.10 -44.31
C ALA A 436 11.14 -21.60 -44.53
N ASN A 437 9.88 -21.17 -44.41
CA ASN A 437 9.49 -19.78 -44.57
C ASN A 437 9.75 -18.92 -43.32
N ASN A 438 10.08 -19.53 -42.17
CA ASN A 438 10.45 -18.77 -40.96
C ASN A 438 11.68 -17.90 -41.24
N ILE A 439 11.76 -16.74 -40.59
CA ILE A 439 12.92 -15.85 -40.66
C ILE A 439 13.81 -16.11 -39.46
N ILE A 440 15.10 -16.38 -39.70
CA ILE A 440 16.12 -16.41 -38.66
C ILE A 440 17.22 -15.42 -39.04
N ASN A 441 17.25 -14.29 -38.33
CA ASN A 441 18.17 -13.19 -38.57
C ASN A 441 19.42 -13.33 -37.69
N THR A 442 20.35 -14.19 -38.14
CA THR A 442 21.62 -14.49 -37.47
C THR A 442 22.81 -13.97 -38.28
N ALA A 443 24.03 -14.08 -37.72
CA ALA A 443 25.26 -13.72 -38.41
C ALA A 443 25.69 -14.71 -39.52
N THR A 444 25.33 -15.99 -39.41
CA THR A 444 25.80 -17.05 -40.35
C THR A 444 24.74 -18.14 -40.57
N THR A 445 24.78 -18.81 -41.73
CA THR A 445 23.87 -19.94 -42.03
C THR A 445 24.01 -21.07 -41.03
N ALA A 446 25.23 -21.35 -40.56
CA ALA A 446 25.48 -22.38 -39.56
C ALA A 446 24.85 -22.05 -38.19
N ALA A 447 24.63 -20.77 -37.88
CA ALA A 447 23.96 -20.33 -36.66
C ALA A 447 22.42 -20.38 -36.74
N GLN A 448 21.83 -20.81 -37.87
CA GLN A 448 20.37 -20.96 -37.93
C GLN A 448 19.89 -22.17 -37.13
N PHE A 449 20.61 -23.28 -37.22
CA PHE A 449 20.29 -24.56 -36.59
C PHE A 449 21.55 -25.18 -36.01
N ALA A 450 21.48 -25.60 -34.77
CA ALA A 450 22.55 -26.33 -34.10
C ALA A 450 22.03 -27.67 -33.55
N LEU A 451 22.97 -28.57 -33.28
CA LEU A 451 22.73 -29.85 -32.62
C LEU A 451 23.71 -29.96 -31.45
N HIS A 452 23.22 -30.29 -30.26
CA HIS A 452 24.07 -30.51 -29.10
C HIS A 452 24.98 -31.73 -29.33
N THR A 453 26.29 -31.58 -29.08
CA THR A 453 27.26 -32.66 -29.31
C THR A 453 27.18 -33.72 -28.21
N GLY A 454 26.35 -34.74 -28.41
CA GLY A 454 26.14 -35.86 -27.48
C GLY A 454 25.58 -37.10 -28.21
N ASN A 455 25.31 -38.21 -27.51
CA ASN A 455 24.98 -39.54 -28.06
C ASN A 455 23.68 -39.66 -28.89
N THR A 456 23.10 -38.57 -29.39
CA THR A 456 21.76 -38.49 -29.98
C THR A 456 21.78 -38.72 -31.50
N THR A 457 21.92 -39.98 -31.92
CA THR A 457 21.81 -40.37 -33.35
C THR A 457 20.42 -40.13 -33.97
N ALA A 458 19.40 -39.83 -33.17
CA ALA A 458 18.03 -39.57 -33.61
C ALA A 458 17.80 -38.12 -34.12
N CYS A 459 18.66 -37.16 -33.72
CA CYS A 459 18.56 -35.79 -34.17
C CYS A 459 19.24 -35.61 -35.53
N ASN A 460 18.52 -35.79 -36.66
CA ASN A 460 19.09 -35.52 -37.99
C ASN A 460 18.50 -34.30 -38.75
N PRO A 461 18.43 -33.09 -38.16
CA PRO A 461 18.07 -31.87 -38.89
C PRO A 461 19.27 -31.05 -39.41
N ALA A 462 20.47 -31.19 -38.82
CA ALA A 462 21.50 -30.14 -38.77
C ALA A 462 22.14 -29.71 -40.12
N ASP A 463 22.08 -30.51 -41.19
CA ASP A 463 22.76 -30.17 -42.47
C ASP A 463 21.83 -30.01 -43.69
N THR A 464 20.51 -30.14 -43.53
CA THR A 464 19.56 -30.12 -44.66
C THR A 464 18.46 -29.08 -44.57
N TRP A 465 18.27 -28.49 -43.38
CA TRP A 465 17.21 -27.52 -43.15
C TRP A 465 17.64 -26.11 -43.57
N THR A 466 16.66 -25.34 -44.05
CA THR A 466 16.86 -23.93 -44.40
C THR A 466 15.80 -23.07 -43.73
N ALA A 467 16.16 -21.83 -43.44
CA ALA A 467 15.22 -20.77 -43.06
C ALA A 467 15.60 -19.49 -43.81
N VAL A 468 14.64 -18.57 -43.95
CA VAL A 468 14.89 -17.28 -44.61
C VAL A 468 15.89 -16.48 -43.77
N MET A 469 17.06 -16.20 -44.34
CA MET A 469 18.09 -15.40 -43.70
C MET A 469 17.95 -13.92 -44.05
N GLY A 470 17.99 -13.06 -43.04
CA GLY A 470 18.11 -11.61 -43.19
C GLY A 470 17.20 -10.82 -42.26
N ALA A 471 17.32 -9.49 -42.33
CA ALA A 471 16.61 -8.60 -41.43
C ALA A 471 15.08 -8.67 -41.64
N PRO A 472 14.30 -8.88 -40.56
CA PRO A 472 12.84 -8.94 -40.66
C PRO A 472 12.21 -7.58 -41.03
N GLY A 473 12.94 -6.48 -40.82
CA GLY A 473 12.52 -5.12 -41.15
C GLY A 473 11.92 -4.35 -39.97
N PHE A 474 12.33 -4.66 -38.73
CA PHE A 474 12.02 -3.86 -37.54
C PHE A 474 12.79 -2.53 -37.54
N VAL A 475 12.26 -1.52 -36.84
CA VAL A 475 12.89 -0.20 -36.70
C VAL A 475 13.36 -0.02 -35.26
N ALA A 476 14.59 0.45 -35.09
CA ALA A 476 15.22 0.66 -33.78
C ALA A 476 15.30 -0.61 -32.90
N VAL A 477 15.52 -1.77 -33.54
CA VAL A 477 15.85 -3.04 -32.88
C VAL A 477 17.22 -3.47 -33.41
N ASN A 478 18.22 -3.62 -32.54
CA ASN A 478 19.58 -4.00 -32.93
C ASN A 478 20.18 -5.04 -31.98
N ALA A 479 21.24 -5.72 -32.43
CA ALA A 479 21.89 -6.84 -31.75
C ALA A 479 22.81 -6.46 -30.56
N THR A 480 22.92 -5.18 -30.21
CA THR A 480 23.93 -4.67 -29.26
C THR A 480 23.35 -3.84 -28.12
N THR A 481 22.08 -3.48 -28.18
CA THR A 481 21.41 -2.72 -27.11
C THR A 481 20.71 -3.66 -26.17
N ASP A 482 20.96 -3.49 -24.88
CA ASP A 482 20.03 -3.94 -23.85
C ASP A 482 18.67 -3.27 -24.12
N LEU A 483 17.71 -4.07 -24.57
CA LEU A 483 16.36 -3.60 -24.84
C LEU A 483 15.52 -3.52 -23.56
N ALA A 484 16.03 -3.97 -22.40
CA ALA A 484 15.35 -3.92 -21.10
C ALA A 484 14.98 -2.49 -20.66
N GLU A 485 15.75 -1.48 -21.08
CA GLU A 485 15.39 -0.09 -20.81
C GLU A 485 14.33 0.45 -21.78
N GLY A 486 14.15 -0.18 -22.94
CA GLY A 486 13.32 0.28 -24.05
C GLY A 486 13.66 1.70 -24.53
N SER A 487 13.21 2.06 -25.73
CA SER A 487 13.30 3.45 -26.21
C SER A 487 11.94 3.89 -26.68
N ALA A 488 11.59 5.18 -26.53
CA ALA A 488 10.40 5.74 -27.16
C ALA A 488 10.36 5.53 -28.68
N THR A 489 11.51 5.18 -29.30
CA THR A 489 11.65 4.86 -30.71
C THR A 489 11.56 3.38 -31.04
N PHE A 490 11.52 2.47 -30.05
CA PHE A 490 11.41 1.03 -30.28
C PHE A 490 10.12 0.71 -31.05
N ASN A 491 10.23 -0.06 -32.13
CA ASN A 491 9.08 -0.44 -32.94
C ASN A 491 9.15 -1.93 -33.30
N PRO A 492 8.29 -2.76 -32.70
CA PRO A 492 8.27 -4.20 -32.96
C PRO A 492 7.55 -4.55 -34.27
N LEU A 493 6.92 -3.58 -34.95
CA LEU A 493 6.22 -3.83 -36.20
C LEU A 493 7.21 -4.01 -37.37
N PRO A 494 7.00 -5.02 -38.22
CA PRO A 494 7.75 -5.13 -39.47
C PRO A 494 7.34 -4.01 -40.43
N THR A 495 8.33 -3.40 -41.10
CA THR A 495 8.07 -2.45 -42.19
C THR A 495 7.53 -3.17 -43.42
N THR A 496 6.71 -2.48 -44.23
CA THR A 496 6.09 -3.04 -45.44
C THR A 496 7.13 -3.59 -46.44
N GLY A 497 8.33 -3.03 -46.47
CA GLY A 497 9.44 -3.50 -47.31
C GLY A 497 10.34 -4.58 -46.67
N GLY A 498 10.18 -4.88 -45.38
CA GLY A 498 10.96 -5.88 -44.67
C GLY A 498 10.69 -7.30 -45.13
N LEU A 499 11.61 -8.24 -44.85
CA LEU A 499 11.44 -9.65 -45.23
C LEU A 499 10.20 -10.30 -44.59
N ALA A 500 9.81 -9.83 -43.41
CA ALA A 500 8.59 -10.28 -42.74
C ALA A 500 7.34 -10.03 -43.59
N CYS A 501 7.24 -8.85 -44.22
CA CYS A 501 6.08 -8.46 -45.01
C CYS A 501 6.20 -8.76 -46.51
N SER A 502 7.41 -8.88 -47.06
CA SER A 502 7.62 -9.13 -48.50
C SER A 502 7.79 -10.62 -48.86
N GLY A 503 8.23 -11.47 -47.94
CA GLY A 503 8.48 -12.91 -48.20
C GLY A 503 7.23 -13.78 -48.29
N THR A 504 7.40 -15.05 -48.69
CA THR A 504 6.34 -16.09 -48.71
C THR A 504 5.85 -16.41 -47.31
N LYS A 505 4.53 -16.44 -47.06
CA LYS A 505 3.93 -16.81 -45.76
C LYS A 505 3.38 -18.22 -45.84
N ASP A 506 3.45 -18.95 -44.74
CA ASP A 506 2.82 -20.24 -44.59
C ASP A 506 1.30 -20.11 -44.66
N ALA A 507 0.67 -21.07 -45.33
CA ALA A 507 -0.77 -21.26 -45.25
C ALA A 507 -1.17 -21.66 -43.81
N LEU A 508 -2.45 -21.52 -43.50
CA LEU A 508 -2.97 -21.98 -42.21
C LEU A 508 -2.66 -23.48 -42.03
N PRO A 509 -2.06 -23.89 -40.91
CA PRO A 509 -1.69 -25.28 -40.69
C PRO A 509 -2.94 -26.14 -40.78
N ASN A 510 -2.98 -27.04 -41.76
CA ASN A 510 -4.11 -27.96 -41.97
C ASN A 510 -5.49 -27.27 -42.10
N SER A 511 -5.54 -26.01 -42.57
CA SER A 511 -6.78 -25.21 -42.64
C SER A 511 -7.50 -25.07 -41.29
N ASP A 512 -6.77 -25.15 -40.19
CA ASP A 512 -7.32 -25.09 -38.84
C ASP A 512 -7.88 -23.67 -38.55
N PRO A 513 -9.17 -23.55 -38.18
CA PRO A 513 -9.85 -22.27 -38.02
C PRO A 513 -9.37 -21.44 -36.82
N PHE A 514 -8.57 -22.03 -35.91
CA PHE A 514 -7.95 -21.28 -34.82
C PHE A 514 -6.99 -20.19 -35.35
N PHE A 515 -6.25 -20.51 -36.41
CA PHE A 515 -5.23 -19.64 -36.97
C PHE A 515 -5.84 -18.66 -37.99
N SER A 516 -5.43 -17.41 -37.89
CA SER A 516 -5.77 -16.34 -38.83
C SER A 516 -4.68 -16.18 -39.88
N SER A 517 -5.03 -15.79 -41.11
CA SER A 517 -4.04 -15.47 -42.13
C SER A 517 -3.36 -14.14 -41.81
N VAL A 518 -2.08 -14.03 -42.19
CA VAL A 518 -1.26 -12.85 -41.89
C VAL A 518 -0.69 -12.23 -43.16
N SER A 519 -0.55 -10.90 -43.15
CA SER A 519 0.09 -10.15 -44.24
C SER A 519 1.61 -10.04 -44.07
N CYS A 520 2.08 -10.16 -42.83
CA CYS A 520 3.48 -10.22 -42.45
C CYS A 520 3.72 -11.41 -41.52
N LYS A 521 4.90 -12.03 -41.58
CA LYS A 521 5.35 -13.01 -40.58
C LYS A 521 5.56 -12.33 -39.23
N GLY A 522 5.56 -13.13 -38.18
CA GLY A 522 5.81 -12.66 -36.82
C GLY A 522 4.55 -12.44 -35.99
N ALA A 523 4.75 -11.95 -34.78
CA ALA A 523 3.70 -11.68 -33.80
C ALA A 523 2.75 -10.55 -34.23
N PHE A 524 3.18 -9.71 -35.16
CA PHE A 524 2.43 -8.56 -35.66
C PHE A 524 2.03 -8.84 -37.10
N GLY A 525 0.76 -9.25 -37.30
CA GLY A 525 0.28 -9.81 -38.57
C GLY A 525 0.27 -8.81 -39.75
N SER A 526 0.52 -7.54 -39.49
CA SER A 526 0.71 -6.48 -40.49
C SER A 526 1.63 -5.37 -39.98
N SER A 527 2.06 -4.47 -40.87
CA SER A 527 2.86 -3.28 -40.52
C SER A 527 2.09 -2.21 -39.73
N THR A 528 0.81 -2.45 -39.41
CA THR A 528 -0.06 -1.54 -38.64
C THR A 528 -0.72 -2.21 -37.44
N ASP A 529 -0.52 -3.52 -37.26
CA ASP A 529 -1.22 -4.32 -36.25
C ASP A 529 -0.42 -4.38 -34.95
N ASN A 530 -0.46 -3.30 -34.19
CA ASN A 530 0.24 -3.19 -32.91
C ASN A 530 -0.68 -3.49 -31.73
N TRP A 531 -0.99 -4.77 -31.51
CA TRP A 531 -1.86 -5.20 -30.42
C TRP A 531 -1.29 -4.89 -29.02
N LEU A 532 0.03 -4.66 -28.88
CA LEU A 532 0.68 -4.22 -27.64
C LEU A 532 0.40 -2.75 -27.27
N ALA A 533 -0.01 -1.91 -28.23
CA ALA A 533 -0.04 -0.44 -28.09
C ALA A 533 -0.95 0.07 -26.96
N GLY A 534 -2.02 -0.66 -26.66
CA GLY A 534 -3.01 -0.26 -25.66
C GLY A 534 -2.69 -0.70 -24.23
N TYR A 535 -1.99 -1.82 -24.07
CA TYR A 535 -1.92 -2.48 -22.77
C TYR A 535 -0.57 -3.10 -22.41
N SER A 536 0.47 -3.07 -23.22
CA SER A 536 1.76 -3.62 -22.79
C SER A 536 2.47 -2.72 -21.78
N LEU A 537 3.41 -3.29 -21.01
CA LEU A 537 4.35 -2.56 -20.17
C LEU A 537 5.10 -1.49 -20.97
N LEU A 538 5.63 -1.87 -22.15
CA LEU A 538 6.35 -0.95 -23.04
C LEU A 538 5.45 0.21 -23.48
N ALA A 539 4.18 -0.07 -23.80
CA ALA A 539 3.25 0.96 -24.20
C ALA A 539 2.98 1.97 -23.09
N CYS A 540 2.68 1.48 -21.88
CA CYS A 540 2.30 2.36 -20.77
C CYS A 540 3.47 3.18 -20.23
N ASN A 541 4.69 2.65 -20.34
CA ASN A 541 5.91 3.37 -19.99
C ASN A 541 6.41 4.30 -21.10
N GLY A 542 5.72 4.39 -22.25
CA GLY A 542 6.13 5.23 -23.37
C GLY A 542 7.43 4.78 -24.04
N LYS A 543 7.71 3.47 -23.98
CA LYS A 543 8.93 2.81 -24.48
C LYS A 543 8.72 2.10 -25.80
N MET A 544 7.72 2.51 -26.59
CA MET A 544 7.52 2.03 -27.95
C MET A 544 6.79 3.06 -28.82
N VAL A 545 6.95 2.94 -30.13
CA VAL A 545 6.25 3.76 -31.12
C VAL A 545 4.78 3.32 -31.20
N GLY A 546 3.89 4.30 -31.27
CA GLY A 546 2.45 4.05 -31.40
C GLY A 546 1.76 3.68 -30.09
N SER A 547 2.43 3.82 -28.93
CA SER A 547 1.81 3.63 -27.62
C SER A 547 0.57 4.51 -27.45
N THR A 548 -0.54 3.90 -27.06
CA THR A 548 -1.78 4.59 -26.70
C THR A 548 -2.04 4.59 -25.19
N CYS A 549 -1.28 3.79 -24.43
CA CYS A 549 -1.34 3.71 -22.96
C CYS A 549 -0.56 4.82 -22.21
N THR A 550 -0.20 5.94 -22.85
CA THR A 550 0.76 6.93 -22.27
C THR A 550 0.10 8.09 -21.52
N SER A 551 -1.17 7.97 -21.12
CA SER A 551 -1.80 9.05 -20.34
C SER A 551 -1.17 9.14 -18.96
N SER A 552 -1.10 10.35 -18.38
CA SER A 552 -0.59 10.52 -17.02
C SER A 552 -1.41 9.70 -16.00
N ALA A 553 -2.70 9.50 -16.26
CA ALA A 553 -3.57 8.63 -15.46
C ALA A 553 -3.19 7.14 -15.58
N ALA A 554 -2.86 6.66 -16.78
CA ALA A 554 -2.42 5.28 -16.99
C ALA A 554 -1.05 5.02 -16.35
N ARG A 555 -0.13 5.98 -16.40
CA ARG A 555 1.17 5.90 -15.69
C ARG A 555 1.02 6.02 -14.17
N ALA A 556 0.14 6.90 -13.69
CA ALA A 556 -0.16 7.02 -12.26
C ALA A 556 -0.81 5.75 -11.70
N ALA A 557 -1.63 5.04 -12.50
CA ALA A 557 -2.18 3.74 -12.13
C ALA A 557 -1.13 2.63 -11.99
N LEU A 558 0.09 2.85 -12.49
CA LEU A 558 1.24 1.96 -12.29
C LEU A 558 2.14 2.38 -11.12
N ALA A 559 1.91 3.55 -10.52
CA ALA A 559 2.62 3.94 -9.31
C ALA A 559 2.02 3.15 -8.12
N PRO A 560 2.83 2.36 -7.41
CA PRO A 560 2.31 1.55 -6.32
C PRO A 560 1.79 2.44 -5.16
N PRO A 561 0.65 2.09 -4.55
CA PRO A 561 0.09 2.81 -3.41
C PRO A 561 0.80 2.48 -2.08
N PHE A 562 2.04 1.99 -2.12
CA PHE A 562 2.77 1.48 -0.95
C PHE A 562 4.00 2.33 -0.64
N ALA A 563 4.36 2.37 0.65
CA ALA A 563 5.56 3.04 1.14
C ALA A 563 6.82 2.48 0.44
N THR A 564 7.85 3.31 0.30
CA THR A 564 9.12 2.86 -0.28
C THR A 564 9.82 1.88 0.66
N LEU A 565 10.02 0.64 0.19
CA LEU A 565 10.70 -0.41 0.94
C LEU A 565 12.21 -0.41 0.69
N LYS A 566 12.97 -0.93 1.65
CA LYS A 566 14.39 -1.24 1.49
C LYS A 566 14.55 -2.50 0.61
N SER A 567 15.76 -2.74 0.11
CA SER A 567 16.10 -3.90 -0.72
C SER A 567 15.83 -5.25 -0.02
N THR A 568 15.93 -5.27 1.31
CA THR A 568 15.61 -6.45 2.13
C THR A 568 14.33 -6.22 2.93
N VAL A 569 13.41 -7.17 2.84
CA VAL A 569 12.14 -7.20 3.58
C VAL A 569 12.06 -8.47 4.41
N THR A 570 11.45 -8.41 5.60
CA THR A 570 11.30 -9.59 6.47
C THR A 570 10.02 -9.51 7.27
N LEU A 571 9.30 -10.63 7.39
CA LEU A 571 8.15 -10.75 8.29
C LEU A 571 8.62 -11.00 9.73
N LEU A 572 8.11 -10.22 10.69
CA LEU A 572 8.26 -10.49 12.11
C LEU A 572 7.37 -11.67 12.51
N PRO A 573 7.90 -12.63 13.31
CA PRO A 573 7.08 -13.73 13.79
C PRO A 573 5.99 -13.20 14.75
N SER A 574 4.86 -13.88 14.80
CA SER A 574 3.76 -13.55 15.72
C SER A 574 4.15 -13.67 17.20
N THR A 575 5.24 -14.38 17.51
CA THR A 575 5.77 -14.50 18.87
C THR A 575 7.30 -14.45 18.87
N LEU A 576 7.86 -13.60 19.72
CA LEU A 576 9.28 -13.56 20.04
C LEU A 576 9.52 -14.29 21.36
N ALA A 577 10.02 -15.53 21.26
CA ALA A 577 10.32 -16.40 22.40
C ALA A 577 11.77 -16.30 22.91
N SER A 578 12.62 -15.55 22.21
CA SER A 578 14.01 -15.28 22.59
C SER A 578 14.39 -13.86 22.19
N ASN A 579 15.46 -13.33 22.81
CA ASN A 579 15.93 -11.96 22.54
C ASN A 579 16.21 -11.78 21.05
N ALA A 580 15.68 -10.69 20.49
CA ALA A 580 15.80 -10.36 19.09
C ALA A 580 16.38 -8.95 18.92
N VAL A 581 17.24 -8.78 17.92
CA VAL A 581 17.80 -7.48 17.51
C VAL A 581 17.47 -7.31 16.03
N LEU A 582 16.72 -6.25 15.70
CA LEU A 582 16.41 -5.90 14.32
C LEU A 582 17.59 -5.20 13.64
N SER A 583 17.52 -5.01 12.33
CA SER A 583 18.50 -4.26 11.54
C SER A 583 17.87 -3.03 10.89
N ALA A 584 18.50 -1.87 11.02
CA ALA A 584 18.09 -0.67 10.30
C ALA A 584 18.27 -0.77 8.77
N SER A 585 18.88 -1.82 8.23
CA SER A 585 18.96 -2.06 6.78
C SER A 585 17.75 -2.82 6.20
N ILE A 586 16.83 -3.28 7.04
CA ILE A 586 15.70 -4.14 6.66
C ILE A 586 14.39 -3.37 6.86
N SER A 587 13.44 -3.54 5.93
CA SER A 587 12.03 -3.19 6.14
C SER A 587 11.32 -4.38 6.79
N TYR A 588 10.78 -4.19 7.99
CA TYR A 588 10.09 -5.26 8.72
C TYR A 588 8.59 -5.18 8.55
N PHE A 589 7.95 -6.30 8.29
CA PHE A 589 6.49 -6.41 8.19
C PHE A 589 5.93 -7.18 9.38
N HIS A 590 4.70 -6.88 9.78
CA HIS A 590 3.90 -7.78 10.60
C HIS A 590 2.46 -7.78 10.09
N ALA A 591 1.88 -8.99 10.00
CA ALA A 591 0.50 -9.20 9.55
C ALA A 591 -0.42 -9.71 10.67
N SER A 592 0.10 -9.75 11.89
CA SER A 592 -0.60 -10.20 13.08
C SER A 592 -0.16 -9.37 14.28
N GLN A 593 -0.78 -9.66 15.43
CA GLN A 593 -0.22 -9.26 16.71
C GLN A 593 1.12 -9.98 16.92
N VAL A 594 2.16 -9.23 17.26
CA VAL A 594 3.51 -9.71 17.55
C VAL A 594 3.72 -9.61 19.06
N PHE A 595 3.94 -10.75 19.72
CA PHE A 595 4.10 -10.81 21.17
C PHE A 595 5.56 -10.94 21.58
N VAL A 596 6.09 -9.92 22.27
CA VAL A 596 7.38 -10.01 22.97
C VAL A 596 7.14 -10.69 24.33
N GLN A 597 7.59 -11.93 24.47
CA GLN A 597 7.25 -12.75 25.64
C GLN A 597 7.96 -12.33 26.93
N SER A 598 7.48 -12.84 28.07
CA SER A 598 8.11 -12.58 29.37
C SER A 598 9.57 -13.04 29.38
N GLY A 599 10.48 -12.20 29.87
CA GLY A 599 11.93 -12.46 29.86
C GLY A 599 12.63 -12.23 28.52
N VAL A 600 11.90 -11.82 27.48
CA VAL A 600 12.43 -11.53 26.14
C VAL A 600 12.59 -10.04 25.92
N THR A 601 13.67 -9.63 25.26
CA THR A 601 13.92 -8.25 24.83
C THR A 601 13.95 -8.15 23.30
N LEU A 602 13.11 -7.28 22.74
CA LEU A 602 13.19 -6.84 21.35
C LEU A 602 13.99 -5.53 21.27
N THR A 603 15.12 -5.53 20.57
CA THR A 603 15.94 -4.34 20.35
C THR A 603 15.78 -3.83 18.92
N ILE A 604 15.45 -2.55 18.77
CA ILE A 604 15.18 -1.90 17.48
C ILE A 604 16.19 -0.76 17.31
N PRO A 605 17.13 -0.86 16.35
CA PRO A 605 18.08 0.21 16.08
C PRO A 605 17.42 1.47 15.48
N ALA A 606 18.06 2.62 15.69
CA ALA A 606 17.69 3.90 15.06
C ALA A 606 17.54 3.78 13.53
N GLY A 607 16.54 4.47 12.95
CA GLY A 607 16.27 4.46 11.51
C GLY A 607 15.55 3.21 10.99
N THR A 608 15.10 2.32 11.88
CA THR A 608 14.28 1.16 11.52
C THR A 608 12.83 1.59 11.27
N THR A 609 12.23 1.06 10.21
CA THR A 609 10.80 1.20 9.92
C THR A 609 10.14 -0.17 9.94
N ILE A 610 9.05 -0.27 10.69
CA ILE A 610 8.22 -1.47 10.83
C ILE A 610 6.85 -1.15 10.25
N PHE A 611 6.41 -1.95 9.29
CA PHE A 611 5.17 -1.76 8.57
C PHE A 611 4.15 -2.83 8.97
N ALA A 612 2.92 -2.41 9.26
CA ALA A 612 1.79 -3.30 9.37
C ALA A 612 1.23 -3.62 7.98
N LEU A 613 1.01 -4.91 7.70
CA LEU A 613 0.28 -5.35 6.51
C LEU A 613 -1.23 -5.28 6.76
N PRO A 614 -2.05 -4.90 5.77
CA PRO A 614 -3.50 -4.99 5.90
C PRO A 614 -3.91 -6.44 6.13
N VAL A 615 -4.96 -6.65 6.92
CA VAL A 615 -5.52 -7.98 7.22
C VAL A 615 -6.97 -8.08 6.75
N PRO A 616 -7.49 -9.29 6.46
CA PRO A 616 -8.91 -9.47 6.14
C PRO A 616 -9.82 -8.97 7.27
N SER A 617 -11.03 -8.50 6.91
CA SER A 617 -12.06 -8.14 7.89
C SER A 617 -12.38 -9.31 8.83
N GLY A 618 -12.57 -9.00 10.12
CA GLY A 618 -12.79 -9.98 11.18
C GLY A 618 -11.52 -10.66 11.69
N VAL A 619 -10.34 -10.34 11.14
CA VAL A 619 -9.04 -10.74 11.69
C VAL A 619 -8.55 -9.64 12.63
N ALA A 620 -7.96 -10.03 13.76
CA ALA A 620 -7.41 -9.08 14.72
C ALA A 620 -6.35 -8.18 14.06
N ALA A 621 -6.45 -6.87 14.32
CA ALA A 621 -5.54 -5.90 13.74
C ALA A 621 -4.08 -6.19 14.14
N PRO A 622 -3.10 -6.04 13.22
CA PRO A 622 -1.69 -6.19 13.56
C PRO A 622 -1.28 -5.16 14.62
N ALA A 623 -0.59 -5.61 15.66
CA ALA A 623 -0.07 -4.75 16.73
C ALA A 623 1.25 -5.30 17.25
N LEU A 624 2.08 -4.47 17.89
CA LEU A 624 3.24 -4.94 18.63
C LEU A 624 2.92 -4.91 20.13
N VAL A 625 2.97 -6.07 20.77
CA VAL A 625 2.57 -6.25 22.17
C VAL A 625 3.77 -6.73 22.98
N VAL A 626 4.20 -5.90 23.93
CA VAL A 626 5.18 -6.28 24.95
C VAL A 626 4.43 -6.78 26.17
N VAL A 627 4.42 -8.10 26.39
CA VAL A 627 3.68 -8.69 27.51
C VAL A 627 4.42 -8.46 28.82
N LYS A 628 3.72 -8.66 29.95
CA LYS A 628 4.28 -8.52 31.30
C LYS A 628 5.61 -9.26 31.49
N GLY A 629 6.66 -8.49 31.78
CA GLY A 629 8.04 -8.98 31.97
C GLY A 629 8.86 -9.13 30.68
N GLY A 630 8.27 -8.88 29.51
CA GLY A 630 8.98 -8.65 28.26
C GLY A 630 9.49 -7.21 28.17
N LYS A 631 10.39 -6.92 27.22
CA LYS A 631 10.98 -5.59 27.04
C LYS A 631 11.13 -5.20 25.58
N ILE A 632 10.98 -3.90 25.31
CA ILE A 632 11.34 -3.27 24.04
C ILE A 632 12.43 -2.23 24.26
N VAL A 633 13.50 -2.26 23.46
CA VAL A 633 14.58 -1.26 23.46
C VAL A 633 14.60 -0.62 22.08
N ALA A 634 13.82 0.44 21.91
CA ALA A 634 13.73 1.24 20.69
C ALA A 634 14.37 2.61 20.94
N THR A 635 15.63 2.77 20.54
CA THR A 635 16.40 4.01 20.77
C THR A 635 16.81 4.63 19.44
N GLY A 636 15.91 5.44 18.90
CA GLY A 636 16.13 6.28 17.72
C GLY A 636 16.90 7.57 18.02
N SER A 637 16.95 8.45 17.03
CA SER A 637 17.44 9.83 17.16
C SER A 637 16.61 10.76 16.28
N ALA A 638 16.69 12.07 16.47
CA ALA A 638 16.00 13.04 15.60
C ALA A 638 16.31 12.82 14.11
N THR A 639 17.55 12.50 13.76
CA THR A 639 17.95 12.27 12.36
C THR A 639 17.64 10.86 11.86
N MET A 640 17.41 9.90 12.76
CA MET A 640 17.12 8.50 12.46
C MET A 640 16.08 7.94 13.43
N PRO A 641 14.84 8.42 13.39
CA PRO A 641 13.78 7.97 14.28
C PRO A 641 13.37 6.54 13.92
N ILE A 642 12.80 5.83 14.88
CA ILE A 642 12.16 4.53 14.67
C ILE A 642 10.70 4.79 14.33
N THR A 643 10.19 4.18 13.26
CA THR A 643 8.81 4.41 12.80
C THR A 643 8.04 3.11 12.70
N PHE A 644 6.89 3.04 13.37
CA PHE A 644 5.86 2.02 13.18
C PHE A 644 4.70 2.64 12.40
N THR A 645 4.30 2.02 11.30
CA THR A 645 3.29 2.61 10.39
C THR A 645 2.61 1.55 9.52
N SER A 646 1.61 1.94 8.72
CA SER A 646 1.05 1.10 7.66
C SER A 646 2.01 0.96 6.47
N VAL A 647 1.93 -0.15 5.74
CA VAL A 647 2.65 -0.33 4.47
C VAL A 647 2.14 0.59 3.34
N LEU A 648 0.97 1.23 3.52
CA LEU A 648 0.42 2.18 2.55
C LEU A 648 1.25 3.48 2.50
N ALA A 649 1.41 4.03 1.30
CA ALA A 649 2.03 5.35 1.14
C ALA A 649 1.07 6.46 1.57
N GLU A 650 1.61 7.60 2.03
CA GLU A 650 0.83 8.81 2.34
C GLU A 650 -0.16 9.21 1.23
N SER A 651 0.26 9.11 -0.04
CA SER A 651 -0.59 9.42 -1.19
C SER A 651 -1.77 8.46 -1.37
N ALA A 652 -1.71 7.28 -0.76
CA ALA A 652 -2.75 6.25 -0.81
C ALA A 652 -3.67 6.27 0.42
N LEU A 653 -3.38 7.08 1.43
CA LEU A 653 -4.15 7.20 2.68
C LEU A 653 -5.28 8.25 2.58
N VAL A 654 -5.70 8.64 1.38
CA VAL A 654 -6.80 9.60 1.18
C VAL A 654 -8.16 8.89 1.25
N SER A 655 -8.64 8.56 2.46
CA SER A 655 -9.97 7.95 2.63
C SER A 655 -11.08 8.95 2.94
N SER A 656 -12.30 8.58 2.55
CA SER A 656 -13.58 9.25 2.85
C SER A 656 -14.45 8.47 3.84
N ALA A 657 -13.96 7.34 4.33
CA ALA A 657 -14.72 6.36 5.10
C ALA A 657 -14.90 6.77 6.53
N THR A 658 -16.08 6.58 7.13
CA THR A 658 -16.32 7.05 8.51
C THR A 658 -16.54 5.89 9.51
N ALA A 659 -15.82 5.86 10.63
CA ALA A 659 -16.10 4.97 11.77
C ALA A 659 -16.80 5.74 12.90
N SER A 660 -17.91 5.21 13.42
CA SER A 660 -18.54 5.72 14.64
C SER A 660 -17.74 5.21 15.83
N THR A 661 -17.09 6.11 16.57
CA THR A 661 -16.57 5.82 17.92
C THR A 661 -17.73 5.98 18.89
N ASP A 662 -17.90 5.01 19.79
CA ASP A 662 -18.88 4.97 20.89
C ASP A 662 -20.38 5.16 20.53
N SER A 663 -21.22 5.16 21.57
CA SER A 663 -22.68 5.27 21.45
C SER A 663 -23.22 6.72 21.45
N ASN A 664 -22.35 7.74 21.41
CA ASN A 664 -22.75 9.15 21.45
C ASN A 664 -21.92 10.14 20.59
N GLU A 665 -20.87 9.75 19.86
CA GLU A 665 -20.05 10.72 19.11
C GLU A 665 -19.89 10.38 17.61
N ASN A 666 -19.77 11.45 16.79
CA ASN A 666 -19.97 11.43 15.34
C ASN A 666 -18.96 10.54 14.59
N ALA A 667 -19.39 10.00 13.45
CA ALA A 667 -18.55 9.15 12.59
C ALA A 667 -17.28 9.89 12.08
N ILE A 668 -16.10 9.34 12.36
CA ILE A 668 -14.76 9.86 12.06
C ILE A 668 -14.30 9.37 10.69
N THR A 669 -13.88 10.26 9.80
CA THR A 669 -13.25 9.84 8.54
C THR A 669 -11.91 9.12 8.78
N LEU A 670 -11.86 7.80 8.62
CA LEU A 670 -10.74 6.85 8.71
C LEU A 670 -9.64 7.08 7.66
N GLY A 671 -9.67 8.20 6.93
CA GLY A 671 -8.73 8.66 5.91
C GLY A 671 -7.38 7.98 5.97
N GLU A 672 -6.68 8.45 7.00
CA GLU A 672 -5.31 8.15 7.32
C GLU A 672 -5.23 7.33 8.63
N ARG A 673 -6.34 6.84 9.19
CA ARG A 673 -6.42 6.35 10.58
C ARG A 673 -6.84 4.89 10.67
N GLY A 674 -6.49 4.20 11.75
CA GLY A 674 -6.96 2.85 12.06
C GLY A 674 -6.43 1.76 11.13
N LYS A 675 -5.27 1.98 10.48
CA LYS A 675 -4.72 1.05 9.48
C LYS A 675 -4.00 -0.15 10.12
N TRP A 676 -3.72 -0.07 11.41
CA TRP A 676 -3.20 -1.15 12.26
C TRP A 676 -3.49 -0.83 13.73
N GLY A 677 -3.21 -1.77 14.63
CA GLY A 677 -3.52 -1.64 16.06
C GLY A 677 -2.72 -0.52 16.72
N GLY A 678 -1.41 -0.73 16.92
CA GLY A 678 -0.55 0.19 17.65
C GLY A 678 0.51 -0.55 18.44
N LEU A 679 1.14 0.16 19.39
CA LEU A 679 2.16 -0.37 20.28
C LEU A 679 1.61 -0.50 21.70
N ILE A 680 1.62 -1.70 22.26
CA ILE A 680 1.04 -2.00 23.58
C ILE A 680 2.14 -2.50 24.52
N LEU A 681 2.32 -1.86 25.67
CA LEU A 681 3.25 -2.27 26.72
C LEU A 681 2.48 -2.66 27.97
N LEU A 682 2.62 -3.91 28.41
CA LEU A 682 2.02 -4.44 29.63
C LEU A 682 3.09 -4.61 30.70
N GLY A 683 2.94 -3.90 31.82
CA GLY A 683 3.88 -3.88 32.93
C GLY A 683 3.36 -4.52 34.21
N ASN A 684 4.17 -4.43 35.27
CA ASN A 684 3.88 -4.97 36.60
C ASN A 684 3.72 -3.88 37.68
N ALA A 685 3.50 -2.62 37.29
CA ALA A 685 3.29 -1.52 38.21
C ALA A 685 1.85 -1.50 38.77
N PRO A 686 1.62 -0.86 39.92
CA PRO A 686 0.29 -0.78 40.53
C PRO A 686 -0.76 -0.13 39.63
N THR A 687 -1.95 -0.70 39.65
CA THR A 687 -3.19 -0.18 39.06
C THR A 687 -4.28 -0.26 40.14
N ASN A 688 -5.42 0.38 39.91
CA ASN A 688 -6.58 0.27 40.80
C ASN A 688 -7.56 -0.87 40.38
N VAL A 689 -7.13 -1.73 39.44
CA VAL A 689 -7.85 -2.93 39.01
C VAL A 689 -7.21 -4.23 39.50
N PRO A 690 -7.96 -5.35 39.51
CA PRO A 690 -7.37 -6.67 39.70
C PRO A 690 -6.27 -6.97 38.68
N THR A 691 -5.21 -7.66 39.10
CA THR A 691 -4.12 -8.11 38.19
C THR A 691 -4.56 -9.16 37.16
N THR A 692 -5.83 -9.58 37.21
CA THR A 692 -6.49 -10.47 36.25
C THR A 692 -7.21 -9.71 35.14
N THR A 693 -7.27 -8.38 35.21
CA THR A 693 -7.86 -7.53 34.18
C THR A 693 -7.07 -7.64 32.88
N GLN A 694 -7.77 -7.87 31.78
CA GLN A 694 -7.17 -7.92 30.45
C GLN A 694 -7.09 -6.50 29.88
N ILE A 695 -6.02 -6.23 29.14
CA ILE A 695 -5.95 -4.99 28.36
C ILE A 695 -6.99 -5.05 27.25
N GLU A 696 -7.58 -3.92 26.92
CA GLU A 696 -8.42 -3.81 25.73
C GLU A 696 -7.64 -4.05 24.43
N GLY A 697 -8.37 -4.33 23.36
CA GLY A 697 -7.84 -4.60 22.03
C GLY A 697 -7.19 -5.97 21.85
N ILE A 698 -6.74 -6.63 22.94
CA ILE A 698 -6.00 -7.89 22.91
C ILE A 698 -6.59 -8.92 23.88
N SER A 699 -7.05 -10.06 23.35
CA SER A 699 -7.60 -11.14 24.17
C SER A 699 -6.52 -11.94 24.91
N GLY A 700 -6.74 -12.20 26.20
CA GLY A 700 -5.96 -13.17 26.98
C GLY A 700 -4.69 -12.65 27.65
N TYR A 701 -4.40 -11.34 27.59
CA TYR A 701 -3.22 -10.74 28.19
C TYR A 701 -3.59 -9.72 29.27
N THR A 702 -2.94 -9.82 30.44
CA THR A 702 -3.24 -8.97 31.61
C THR A 702 -2.10 -8.01 31.92
N TYR A 703 -2.43 -6.94 32.65
CA TYR A 703 -1.49 -5.91 33.10
C TYR A 703 -1.64 -5.63 34.61
N GLY A 704 -0.77 -4.76 35.12
CA GLY A 704 -0.79 -4.32 36.51
C GLY A 704 -0.11 -5.30 37.48
N GLY A 705 0.22 -4.82 38.67
CA GLY A 705 0.99 -5.58 39.65
C GLY A 705 1.37 -4.77 40.89
N SER A 706 2.54 -5.05 41.46
CA SER A 706 2.97 -4.43 42.72
C SER A 706 4.33 -3.72 42.64
N ASN A 707 4.99 -3.71 41.48
CA ASN A 707 6.32 -3.14 41.32
C ASN A 707 6.28 -1.80 40.55
N PRO A 708 6.23 -0.65 41.22
CA PRO A 708 6.18 0.67 40.58
C PRO A 708 7.47 1.04 39.82
N THR A 709 8.56 0.30 40.02
CA THR A 709 9.85 0.58 39.36
C THR A 709 10.19 -0.44 38.27
N GLU A 710 9.24 -1.30 37.91
CA GLU A 710 9.40 -2.23 36.80
C GLU A 710 9.66 -1.48 35.48
N SER A 711 10.34 -2.15 34.54
CA SER A 711 10.78 -1.55 33.29
C SER A 711 10.46 -2.46 32.12
N SER A 712 9.55 -1.99 31.26
CA SER A 712 9.23 -2.57 29.97
C SER A 712 10.24 -2.16 28.87
N GLY A 713 11.33 -1.47 29.25
CA GLY A 713 12.42 -1.08 28.36
C GLY A 713 12.49 0.42 28.08
N SER A 714 12.73 0.82 26.82
CA SER A 714 12.92 2.21 26.40
C SER A 714 12.32 2.51 25.04
N LEU A 715 11.60 3.63 24.93
CA LEU A 715 11.12 4.26 23.70
C LEU A 715 11.76 5.65 23.59
N GLN A 716 12.65 5.84 22.61
CA GLN A 716 13.27 7.12 22.34
C GLN A 716 13.27 7.46 20.84
N TYR A 717 12.79 8.65 20.46
CA TYR A 717 12.56 9.03 19.05
C TYR A 717 11.77 7.97 18.28
N VAL A 718 10.63 7.59 18.84
CA VAL A 718 9.71 6.58 18.29
C VAL A 718 8.48 7.28 17.72
N ARG A 719 8.10 6.90 16.51
CA ARG A 719 6.90 7.36 15.82
C ARG A 719 5.94 6.18 15.65
N VAL A 720 4.67 6.38 15.99
CA VAL A 720 3.58 5.44 15.74
C VAL A 720 2.51 6.17 14.94
N TRP A 721 2.39 5.82 13.66
CA TRP A 721 1.52 6.54 12.73
C TRP A 721 0.43 5.65 12.16
N HIS A 722 -0.76 6.21 11.93
CA HIS A 722 -1.90 5.53 11.30
C HIS A 722 -2.42 4.30 12.07
N GLY A 723 -2.16 4.23 13.39
CA GLY A 723 -2.66 3.20 14.29
C GLY A 723 -4.13 3.41 14.67
N GLY A 724 -4.62 2.75 15.71
CA GLY A 724 -5.96 3.02 16.23
C GLY A 724 -7.02 1.98 15.85
N ALA A 725 -6.64 0.82 15.33
CA ALA A 725 -7.61 -0.08 14.70
C ALA A 725 -8.71 -0.54 15.67
N ILE A 726 -9.96 -0.32 15.26
CA ILE A 726 -11.16 -0.71 15.99
C ILE A 726 -11.37 -2.21 15.83
N VAL A 727 -11.31 -2.99 16.92
CA VAL A 727 -11.43 -4.46 16.89
C VAL A 727 -12.75 -4.98 17.47
N GLY A 728 -13.62 -4.08 17.94
CA GLY A 728 -14.99 -4.34 18.39
C GLY A 728 -15.64 -3.05 18.87
N ALA A 729 -16.90 -3.10 19.27
CA ALA A 729 -17.54 -1.94 19.93
C ALA A 729 -16.96 -1.79 21.35
N ASN A 730 -16.42 -0.62 21.68
CA ASN A 730 -15.72 -0.36 22.95
C ASN A 730 -14.57 -1.35 23.21
N ASN A 731 -13.89 -1.71 22.12
CA ASN A 731 -12.70 -2.54 22.16
C ASN A 731 -11.77 -2.09 21.02
N GLU A 732 -11.00 -1.07 21.31
CA GLU A 732 -10.11 -0.42 20.38
C GLU A 732 -8.63 -0.62 20.79
N ILE A 733 -7.70 -0.22 19.92
CA ILE A 733 -6.26 -0.25 20.22
C ILE A 733 -5.72 1.14 19.97
N ASN A 734 -4.97 1.68 20.92
CA ASN A 734 -4.47 3.06 20.89
C ASN A 734 -3.14 3.17 20.14
N GLY A 735 -2.66 4.39 19.92
CA GLY A 735 -1.35 4.58 19.28
C GLY A 735 -0.24 3.95 20.11
N ILE A 736 -0.08 4.42 21.35
CA ILE A 736 0.80 3.78 22.33
C ILE A 736 0.04 3.58 23.66
N THR A 737 -0.18 2.32 24.01
CA THR A 737 -0.87 1.91 25.24
C THR A 737 0.14 1.52 26.32
N PHE A 738 -0.03 2.05 27.53
CA PHE A 738 0.74 1.69 28.73
C PHE A 738 -0.17 1.04 29.77
N GLY A 739 -0.28 -0.29 29.76
CA GLY A 739 -0.98 -1.05 30.77
C GLY A 739 -0.10 -1.34 31.99
N GLY A 740 -0.28 -0.63 33.10
CA GLY A 740 0.43 -0.88 34.35
C GLY A 740 1.96 -0.80 34.21
N VAL A 741 2.47 0.11 33.38
CA VAL A 741 3.90 0.24 33.09
C VAL A 741 4.62 1.01 34.21
N GLY A 742 5.78 0.52 34.62
CA GLY A 742 6.53 1.09 35.74
C GLY A 742 7.45 2.26 35.38
N SER A 743 7.80 3.05 36.40
CA SER A 743 8.70 4.22 36.31
C SER A 743 10.15 3.91 35.89
N GLY A 744 10.52 2.62 35.85
CA GLY A 744 11.81 2.18 35.30
C GLY A 744 11.84 2.13 33.76
N THR A 745 10.69 2.30 33.10
CA THR A 745 10.58 2.40 31.63
C THR A 745 10.94 3.82 31.19
N VAL A 746 11.77 3.95 30.15
CA VAL A 746 12.13 5.25 29.58
C VAL A 746 11.23 5.56 28.40
N VAL A 747 10.52 6.69 28.42
CA VAL A 747 9.71 7.16 27.28
C VAL A 747 10.05 8.63 27.06
N ASP A 748 10.75 8.92 25.96
CA ASP A 748 11.35 10.24 25.70
C ASP A 748 11.36 10.54 24.19
N HIS A 749 10.77 11.63 23.72
CA HIS A 749 10.60 11.91 22.28
C HIS A 749 9.80 10.81 21.56
N CYS A 750 8.51 10.69 21.86
CA CYS A 750 7.62 9.79 21.11
C CYS A 750 6.50 10.59 20.45
N GLU A 751 6.13 10.20 19.24
CA GLU A 751 5.06 10.83 18.48
C GLU A 751 4.02 9.79 18.05
N VAL A 752 2.75 10.15 18.21
CA VAL A 752 1.62 9.44 17.62
C VAL A 752 0.94 10.37 16.62
N ALA A 753 0.66 9.89 15.40
CA ALA A 753 -0.01 10.71 14.39
C ALA A 753 -1.09 9.91 13.65
N TYR A 754 -2.23 10.55 13.38
CA TYR A 754 -3.35 9.93 12.67
C TYR A 754 -3.80 8.61 13.29
N ASN A 755 -3.83 8.56 14.62
CA ASN A 755 -4.45 7.43 15.31
C ASN A 755 -5.97 7.53 15.17
N ALA A 756 -6.66 6.40 14.96
CA ALA A 756 -8.13 6.38 14.92
C ALA A 756 -8.73 6.54 16.32
N ASP A 757 -8.05 6.01 17.33
CA ASP A 757 -8.39 6.17 18.74
C ASP A 757 -7.37 7.10 19.42
N ASP A 758 -7.10 6.88 20.70
CA ASP A 758 -6.20 7.68 21.52
C ASP A 758 -4.75 7.71 21.03
N GLY A 759 -4.11 8.85 21.22
CA GLY A 759 -2.69 9.02 20.98
C GLY A 759 -1.86 8.15 21.92
N PHE A 760 -1.80 8.58 23.17
CA PHE A 760 -1.18 7.84 24.27
C PHE A 760 -2.21 7.57 25.35
N GLU A 761 -2.31 6.31 25.76
CA GLU A 761 -3.22 5.92 26.84
C GLU A 761 -2.47 5.20 27.96
N PHE A 762 -2.81 5.57 29.20
CA PHE A 762 -2.21 5.03 30.41
C PHE A 762 -3.25 4.32 31.27
N PHE A 763 -3.31 2.99 31.16
CA PHE A 763 -4.09 2.16 32.08
C PHE A 763 -3.29 1.87 33.35
N GLY A 764 -3.34 2.78 34.31
CA GLY A 764 -2.64 2.65 35.57
C GLY A 764 -1.11 2.68 35.42
N GLY A 765 -0.39 2.29 36.47
CA GLY A 765 1.07 2.29 36.47
C GLY A 765 1.68 3.63 36.89
N THR A 766 3.00 3.76 36.67
CA THR A 766 3.83 4.86 37.20
C THR A 766 4.88 5.35 36.20
N VAL A 767 4.76 4.95 34.93
CA VAL A 767 5.68 5.36 33.87
C VAL A 767 5.75 6.88 33.77
N ASN A 768 6.97 7.41 33.64
CA ASN A 768 7.19 8.83 33.44
C ASN A 768 7.58 9.09 31.98
N VAL A 769 7.10 10.20 31.42
CA VAL A 769 7.23 10.50 29.99
C VAL A 769 7.76 11.91 29.75
N LYS A 770 8.62 12.09 28.74
CA LYS A 770 9.06 13.41 28.28
C LYS A 770 8.95 13.57 26.77
N TYR A 771 8.66 14.78 26.29
CA TYR A 771 8.63 15.11 24.87
C TYR A 771 7.68 14.18 24.08
N LEU A 772 6.40 14.20 24.44
CA LEU A 772 5.37 13.43 23.72
C LEU A 772 4.59 14.34 22.78
N SER A 773 4.33 13.87 21.56
CA SER A 773 3.58 14.58 20.53
C SER A 773 2.41 13.76 20.04
N VAL A 774 1.23 14.36 19.94
CA VAL A 774 0.08 13.73 19.29
C VAL A 774 -0.48 14.64 18.21
N LEU A 775 -0.53 14.13 16.99
CA LEU A 775 -1.03 14.87 15.84
C LEU A 775 -2.28 14.18 15.32
N PHE A 776 -3.41 14.87 15.42
CA PHE A 776 -4.65 14.42 14.80
C PHE A 776 -5.05 13.01 15.23
N ALA A 777 -5.15 12.76 16.55
CA ALA A 777 -5.83 11.58 17.10
C ALA A 777 -7.34 11.67 16.92
N GLY A 778 -8.03 10.52 16.84
CA GLY A 778 -9.45 10.44 16.44
C GLY A 778 -10.35 10.62 17.63
N ASP A 779 -9.88 10.11 18.75
CA ASP A 779 -10.38 10.39 20.06
C ASP A 779 -9.43 11.34 20.80
N ASP A 780 -8.83 10.92 21.91
CA ASP A 780 -8.08 11.79 22.80
C ASP A 780 -6.58 11.75 22.55
N ALA A 781 -5.90 12.87 22.75
CA ALA A 781 -4.45 12.86 22.57
C ALA A 781 -3.73 12.14 23.73
N PHE A 782 -4.11 12.44 24.96
CA PHE A 782 -3.56 11.81 26.15
C PHE A 782 -4.71 11.35 27.06
N ASP A 783 -4.84 10.05 27.26
CA ASP A 783 -5.82 9.45 28.18
C ASP A 783 -5.11 8.78 29.37
N THR A 784 -5.66 8.93 30.58
CA THR A 784 -5.23 8.15 31.74
C THR A 784 -6.43 7.54 32.45
N ASP A 785 -6.38 6.25 32.77
CA ASP A 785 -7.36 5.57 33.64
C ASP A 785 -6.62 4.67 34.65
N ASP A 786 -7.35 3.80 35.34
CA ASP A 786 -6.85 2.63 36.05
C ASP A 786 -5.84 2.92 37.18
N GLY A 787 -5.84 4.15 37.69
CA GLY A 787 -5.00 4.55 38.81
C GLY A 787 -3.60 4.95 38.38
N TYR A 788 -3.46 5.62 37.23
CA TYR A 788 -2.15 6.06 36.73
C TYR A 788 -1.53 7.14 37.63
N VAL A 789 -0.33 6.88 38.16
CA VAL A 789 0.41 7.82 39.03
C VAL A 789 1.81 8.08 38.45
N GLY A 790 1.86 8.57 37.21
CA GLY A 790 3.11 8.97 36.55
C GLY A 790 3.28 10.47 36.36
N LYS A 791 4.43 10.85 35.80
CA LYS A 791 4.82 12.26 35.56
C LYS A 791 5.07 12.48 34.07
N GLY A 792 4.68 13.66 33.57
CA GLY A 792 4.86 14.07 32.18
C GLY A 792 5.45 15.47 32.06
N GLN A 793 6.45 15.67 31.20
CA GLN A 793 6.96 17.01 30.89
C GLN A 793 7.21 17.22 29.39
N PHE A 794 6.80 18.38 28.85
CA PHE A 794 6.88 18.71 27.42
C PHE A 794 5.94 17.84 26.58
N LEU A 795 4.64 17.95 26.83
CA LEU A 795 3.60 17.21 26.11
C LEU A 795 2.91 18.12 25.11
N PHE A 796 2.78 17.70 23.87
CA PHE A 796 2.18 18.47 22.79
C PHE A 796 1.06 17.67 22.12
N ALA A 797 -0.06 18.33 21.87
CA ALA A 797 -1.10 17.77 21.02
C ALA A 797 -1.67 18.82 20.06
N MET A 798 -2.01 18.38 18.84
CA MET A 798 -2.76 19.14 17.86
C MET A 798 -3.99 18.36 17.43
N LEU A 799 -5.17 18.93 17.69
CA LEU A 799 -6.44 18.26 17.42
C LEU A 799 -6.94 18.58 16.02
N GLY A 800 -7.39 17.55 15.31
CA GLY A 800 -8.07 17.69 14.02
C GLY A 800 -9.53 18.08 14.20
N ALA A 801 -10.23 18.39 13.09
CA ALA A 801 -11.64 18.75 13.12
C ALA A 801 -12.54 17.68 13.78
N VAL A 802 -12.13 16.42 13.69
CA VAL A 802 -12.83 15.24 14.20
C VAL A 802 -12.27 14.69 15.52
N GLY A 803 -11.14 15.22 16.02
CA GLY A 803 -10.56 14.78 17.30
C GLY A 803 -11.44 15.16 18.48
N ASN A 804 -11.32 14.42 19.60
CA ASN A 804 -12.16 14.63 20.77
C ASN A 804 -11.53 15.63 21.77
N HIS A 805 -10.65 15.16 22.65
CA HIS A 805 -9.99 15.97 23.67
C HIS A 805 -8.47 16.01 23.48
N GLY A 806 -7.85 17.09 23.93
CA GLY A 806 -6.40 17.14 24.10
C GLY A 806 -5.95 16.27 25.27
N CYS A 807 -6.81 16.13 26.28
CA CYS A 807 -6.68 15.10 27.30
C CYS A 807 -8.03 14.63 27.79
N GLU A 808 -8.15 13.33 28.04
CA GLU A 808 -9.14 12.74 28.93
C GLU A 808 -8.39 12.16 30.14
N MET A 809 -8.95 12.31 31.33
CA MET A 809 -8.29 11.94 32.57
C MET A 809 -9.32 11.32 33.48
N ASP A 810 -9.25 10.01 33.57
CA ASP A 810 -10.17 9.17 34.27
C ASP A 810 -9.47 8.46 35.44
N SER A 811 -10.28 7.76 36.21
CA SER A 811 -9.91 6.99 37.39
C SER A 811 -11.07 6.05 37.67
N ARG A 812 -11.10 5.33 38.80
CA ARG A 812 -12.27 4.54 39.20
C ARG A 812 -12.88 4.99 40.51
N PHE A 813 -13.36 6.24 40.54
CA PHE A 813 -14.01 6.84 41.70
C PHE A 813 -13.20 6.64 42.99
N GLY A 814 -13.73 5.99 44.02
CA GLY A 814 -13.06 5.75 45.29
C GLY A 814 -11.82 4.83 45.25
N ASP A 815 -11.58 4.10 44.16
CA ASP A 815 -10.54 3.08 44.08
C ASP A 815 -9.13 3.67 44.15
N THR A 816 -8.21 2.90 44.75
CA THR A 816 -6.82 3.32 44.98
C THR A 816 -5.82 2.37 44.29
N PRO A 817 -4.70 2.90 43.75
CA PRO A 817 -4.36 4.33 43.67
C PRO A 817 -5.34 5.11 42.79
N ARG A 818 -5.72 6.32 43.21
CA ARG A 818 -6.49 7.23 42.35
C ARG A 818 -5.59 7.69 41.21
N SER A 819 -6.10 7.74 39.98
CA SER A 819 -5.32 8.31 38.88
C SER A 819 -4.93 9.74 39.25
N HIS A 820 -3.65 10.06 39.09
CA HIS A 820 -3.08 11.31 39.52
C HIS A 820 -1.91 11.73 38.62
N PRO A 821 -2.16 11.95 37.32
CA PRO A 821 -1.14 12.41 36.39
C PRO A 821 -0.52 13.74 36.86
N ALA A 822 0.81 13.83 36.81
CA ALA A 822 1.54 15.06 37.12
C ALA A 822 2.17 15.63 35.83
N PHE A 823 1.40 16.41 35.09
CA PHE A 823 1.78 16.93 33.76
C PHE A 823 2.13 18.42 33.84
N TYR A 824 3.38 18.75 33.48
CA TYR A 824 3.91 20.11 33.49
C TYR A 824 4.49 20.50 32.14
N GLY A 825 4.30 21.76 31.71
CA GLY A 825 4.82 22.21 30.42
C GLY A 825 4.13 21.50 29.26
N MET A 826 2.81 21.59 29.18
CA MET A 826 1.99 20.95 28.15
C MET A 826 1.33 22.00 27.25
N SER A 827 1.32 21.77 25.94
CA SER A 827 0.68 22.61 24.93
C SER A 827 -0.35 21.81 24.16
N LEU A 828 -1.64 22.17 24.27
CA LEU A 828 -2.73 21.56 23.50
C LEU A 828 -3.28 22.61 22.53
N VAL A 829 -3.26 22.31 21.24
CA VAL A 829 -3.79 23.20 20.18
C VAL A 829 -5.08 22.59 19.64
N GLY A 830 -6.20 23.23 19.92
CA GLY A 830 -7.50 22.79 19.44
C GLY A 830 -7.72 23.07 17.95
N ALA A 831 -8.72 22.41 17.36
CA ALA A 831 -9.21 22.72 16.01
C ALA A 831 -9.99 24.06 15.94
N GLY A 832 -10.27 24.67 17.10
CA GLY A 832 -11.04 25.90 17.23
C GLY A 832 -12.41 25.79 16.57
N ALA A 833 -12.77 26.81 15.78
CA ALA A 833 -14.06 26.86 15.08
C ALA A 833 -14.28 25.74 14.03
N LEU A 834 -13.25 24.94 13.70
CA LEU A 834 -13.35 23.82 12.79
C LEU A 834 -13.72 22.51 13.49
N SER A 835 -13.74 22.47 14.82
CA SER A 835 -14.19 21.29 15.56
C SER A 835 -15.64 20.97 15.21
N THR A 836 -15.90 19.73 14.82
CA THR A 836 -17.24 19.25 14.44
C THR A 836 -17.99 18.61 15.61
N ARG A 837 -17.36 18.47 16.79
CA ARG A 837 -17.96 17.80 17.96
C ARG A 837 -18.77 18.77 18.83
N PRO A 838 -20.08 18.53 19.06
CA PRO A 838 -20.90 19.39 19.90
C PRO A 838 -20.69 19.11 21.40
N GLY A 839 -20.26 20.11 22.18
CA GLY A 839 -20.42 20.09 23.65
C GLY A 839 -19.29 19.50 24.51
N ASN A 840 -18.09 19.32 23.96
CA ASN A 840 -16.92 18.79 24.69
C ASN A 840 -15.94 19.88 25.16
N ALA A 841 -14.80 19.51 25.75
CA ALA A 841 -13.79 20.44 26.30
C ALA A 841 -12.39 20.08 25.77
N MET A 842 -11.42 20.99 25.86
CA MET A 842 -10.04 20.67 25.47
C MET A 842 -9.36 19.68 26.42
N MET A 843 -9.71 19.73 27.70
CA MET A 843 -9.39 18.68 28.66
C MET A 843 -10.66 18.24 29.38
N ARG A 844 -10.87 16.94 29.50
CA ARG A 844 -11.94 16.34 30.27
C ARG A 844 -11.36 15.54 31.42
N LEU A 845 -11.92 15.71 32.61
CA LEU A 845 -11.50 15.00 33.82
C LEU A 845 -12.74 14.36 34.44
N ARG A 846 -12.72 13.05 34.62
CA ARG A 846 -13.87 12.28 35.07
C ARG A 846 -13.51 11.31 36.19
N GLU A 847 -14.54 10.64 36.69
CA GLU A 847 -14.44 9.50 37.62
C GLU A 847 -13.60 9.77 38.87
N GLY A 848 -13.59 11.05 39.29
CA GLY A 848 -12.88 11.52 40.47
C GLY A 848 -11.37 11.56 40.31
N THR A 849 -10.81 11.60 39.10
CA THR A 849 -9.36 11.70 38.89
C THR A 849 -8.73 12.87 39.69
N GLY A 850 -7.53 12.63 40.22
CA GLY A 850 -6.68 13.67 40.80
C GLY A 850 -5.73 14.25 39.75
N GLY A 851 -4.68 14.95 40.17
CA GLY A 851 -3.62 15.35 39.26
C GLY A 851 -2.88 16.63 39.65
N LYS A 852 -1.79 16.91 38.92
CA LYS A 852 -1.05 18.18 39.00
C LYS A 852 -0.83 18.73 37.61
N PHE A 853 -1.41 19.90 37.35
CA PHE A 853 -1.35 20.56 36.06
C PHE A 853 -0.79 21.99 36.22
N GLY A 854 0.49 22.17 35.88
CA GLY A 854 1.17 23.49 35.93
C GLY A 854 1.93 23.80 34.65
N ASN A 855 2.12 25.09 34.34
CA ASN A 855 2.70 25.55 33.08
C ASN A 855 1.99 25.01 31.81
N LEU A 856 0.65 24.94 31.80
CA LEU A 856 -0.14 24.53 30.63
C LEU A 856 -0.42 25.69 29.67
N ILE A 857 -0.55 25.37 28.39
CA ILE A 857 -1.11 26.21 27.34
C ILE A 857 -2.19 25.41 26.61
N LEU A 858 -3.45 25.87 26.70
CA LEU A 858 -4.55 25.42 25.86
C LEU A 858 -4.81 26.55 24.86
N ALA A 859 -4.41 26.35 23.61
CA ALA A 859 -4.54 27.31 22.52
C ALA A 859 -5.69 26.90 21.58
N ASN A 860 -6.28 27.90 20.91
CA ASN A 860 -7.35 27.72 19.93
C ASN A 860 -8.53 26.85 20.44
N VAL A 861 -9.00 27.12 21.66
CA VAL A 861 -10.13 26.38 22.28
C VAL A 861 -11.46 26.74 21.63
N ALA A 862 -11.70 28.04 21.41
CA ALA A 862 -12.84 28.65 20.73
C ALA A 862 -14.24 28.22 21.19
N THR A 863 -14.78 27.11 20.64
CA THR A 863 -16.21 26.74 20.72
C THR A 863 -16.58 25.94 21.97
N HIS A 864 -15.61 25.68 22.85
CA HIS A 864 -15.73 24.72 23.95
C HIS A 864 -15.17 25.28 25.26
N PRO A 865 -15.53 24.72 26.43
CA PRO A 865 -14.80 24.97 27.66
C PRO A 865 -13.34 24.52 27.52
N GLY A 866 -12.42 25.20 28.21
CA GLY A 866 -11.03 24.78 28.27
C GLY A 866 -10.91 23.45 29.01
N ILE A 867 -11.45 23.41 30.24
CA ILE A 867 -11.38 22.24 31.10
C ILE A 867 -12.77 21.91 31.61
N ARG A 868 -13.19 20.65 31.48
CA ARG A 868 -14.44 20.13 32.04
C ARG A 868 -14.12 19.07 33.09
N ILE A 869 -14.73 19.22 34.26
CA ILE A 869 -14.60 18.29 35.38
C ILE A 869 -16.00 17.79 35.70
N ASP A 870 -16.27 16.52 35.44
CA ASP A 870 -17.56 15.89 35.69
C ASP A 870 -17.43 14.49 36.30
N THR A 871 -18.57 13.88 36.64
CA THR A 871 -18.61 12.47 37.08
C THR A 871 -17.67 12.14 38.25
N CYS A 872 -17.44 13.08 39.18
CA CYS A 872 -16.42 12.89 40.24
C CYS A 872 -16.74 11.80 41.29
N ILE A 873 -17.97 11.30 41.31
CA ILE A 873 -18.46 10.28 42.24
C ILE A 873 -19.35 9.34 41.43
N ALA A 874 -19.29 8.03 41.73
CA ALA A 874 -20.17 7.04 41.12
C ALA A 874 -21.65 7.41 41.37
N THR A 875 -22.55 7.06 40.45
CA THR A 875 -23.97 7.35 40.60
C THR A 875 -24.54 6.68 41.86
N GLY A 876 -24.96 7.47 42.86
CA GLY A 876 -25.41 6.97 44.16
C GLY A 876 -24.30 6.53 45.12
N GLY A 877 -23.04 6.77 44.77
CA GLY A 877 -21.86 6.45 45.58
C GLY A 877 -21.66 7.39 46.76
N THR A 878 -20.85 6.96 47.74
CA THR A 878 -20.42 7.76 48.90
C THR A 878 -18.94 8.12 48.84
N ASP A 879 -18.29 7.96 47.69
CA ASP A 879 -16.87 8.28 47.52
C ASP A 879 -16.62 9.77 47.75
N THR A 880 -15.46 10.08 48.33
CA THR A 880 -15.04 11.46 48.52
C THR A 880 -14.20 11.88 47.32
N PRO A 881 -14.68 12.80 46.46
CA PRO A 881 -13.91 13.24 45.31
C PRO A 881 -12.71 14.08 45.76
N PRO A 882 -11.64 14.15 44.94
CA PRO A 882 -10.50 15.00 45.25
C PRO A 882 -10.91 16.48 45.34
N SER A 883 -10.28 17.21 46.25
CA SER A 883 -10.49 18.65 46.37
C SER A 883 -9.78 19.39 45.23
N ILE A 884 -10.53 20.22 44.50
CA ILE A 884 -9.96 21.10 43.47
C ILE A 884 -9.20 22.24 44.17
N VAL A 885 -7.90 22.37 43.89
CA VAL A 885 -7.00 23.33 44.55
C VAL A 885 -6.15 24.11 43.55
N SER A 886 -5.84 25.37 43.87
CA SER A 886 -4.97 26.25 43.08
C SER A 886 -3.61 26.54 43.73
N VAL A 887 -3.37 26.00 44.92
CA VAL A 887 -2.07 26.04 45.60
C VAL A 887 -1.58 24.60 45.71
N LEU A 888 -0.38 24.34 45.20
CA LEU A 888 0.17 23.00 45.17
C LEU A 888 0.33 22.48 46.62
N PRO A 889 -0.32 21.36 46.98
CA PRO A 889 -0.11 20.75 48.29
C PRO A 889 1.33 20.30 48.49
N ALA A 890 1.79 20.30 49.74
CA ALA A 890 3.11 19.81 50.11
C ALA A 890 3.30 18.36 49.65
N ALA A 891 4.55 17.96 49.36
CA ALA A 891 4.88 16.62 48.86
C ALA A 891 4.37 15.46 49.75
N SER A 892 4.11 15.72 51.04
CA SER A 892 3.58 14.76 52.01
C SER A 892 2.06 14.56 51.95
N ALA A 893 1.33 15.37 51.16
CA ALA A 893 -0.12 15.21 50.99
C ALA A 893 -0.44 13.95 50.17
N SER A 894 -1.49 13.21 50.55
CA SER A 894 -1.93 12.05 49.78
C SER A 894 -2.41 12.46 48.39
N LEU A 895 -1.97 11.74 47.37
CA LEU A 895 -2.41 11.96 45.98
C LEU A 895 -3.91 11.68 45.82
N ASP A 896 -4.52 10.83 46.64
CA ASP A 896 -5.95 10.50 46.51
C ASP A 896 -6.90 11.65 46.89
N THR A 897 -6.38 12.79 47.36
CA THR A 897 -7.18 13.83 48.03
C THR A 897 -7.32 15.14 47.27
N TYR A 898 -6.58 15.37 46.18
CA TYR A 898 -6.60 16.66 45.50
C TYR A 898 -6.45 16.57 43.98
N LEU A 899 -6.94 17.62 43.32
CA LEU A 899 -6.78 17.90 41.91
C LEU A 899 -6.22 19.33 41.80
N PHE A 900 -4.95 19.46 41.44
CA PHE A 900 -4.24 20.73 41.39
C PHE A 900 -4.18 21.29 39.96
N PHE A 901 -4.65 22.53 39.80
CA PHE A 901 -4.38 23.36 38.63
C PHE A 901 -3.70 24.66 39.05
N SER A 902 -2.57 24.98 38.44
CA SER A 902 -1.96 26.29 38.63
C SER A 902 -2.85 27.41 38.07
N SER A 903 -2.93 28.50 38.82
CA SER A 903 -3.56 29.74 38.34
C SER A 903 -2.80 30.40 37.19
N ASN A 904 -1.57 29.98 36.94
CA ASN A 904 -0.70 30.55 35.91
C ASN A 904 -0.91 29.91 34.53
N ASN A 905 -1.67 28.82 34.44
CA ASN A 905 -1.99 28.14 33.19
C ASN A 905 -2.70 29.08 32.20
N ILE A 906 -2.42 28.92 30.91
CA ILE A 906 -3.03 29.70 29.83
C ILE A 906 -4.14 28.89 29.19
N ILE A 907 -5.32 29.48 29.07
CA ILE A 907 -6.45 28.93 28.32
C ILE A 907 -6.99 30.04 27.42
N GLU A 908 -6.71 29.93 26.13
CA GLU A 908 -7.03 30.94 25.13
C GLU A 908 -8.46 30.79 24.62
N GLY A 909 -9.24 31.87 24.73
CA GLY A 909 -10.55 31.97 24.08
C GLY A 909 -11.57 30.86 24.38
N PRO A 910 -11.65 30.29 25.60
CA PRO A 910 -12.64 29.26 25.89
C PRO A 910 -14.04 29.86 26.07
N THR A 911 -15.10 29.06 25.89
CA THR A 911 -16.47 29.47 26.30
C THR A 911 -16.60 29.54 27.82
N ALA A 912 -15.85 28.71 28.54
CA ALA A 912 -15.59 28.79 29.97
C ALA A 912 -14.20 28.20 30.26
N GLY A 913 -13.38 28.85 31.09
CA GLY A 913 -12.06 28.29 31.44
C GLY A 913 -12.17 26.93 32.13
N PHE A 914 -13.02 26.86 33.15
CA PHE A 914 -13.37 25.62 33.84
C PHE A 914 -14.89 25.45 33.90
N GLN A 915 -15.35 24.24 33.59
CA GLN A 915 -16.72 23.79 33.77
C GLN A 915 -16.75 22.65 34.78
N VAL A 916 -17.08 22.97 36.04
CA VAL A 916 -17.24 21.98 37.11
C VAL A 916 -18.71 21.56 37.17
N VAL A 917 -19.00 20.29 36.90
CA VAL A 917 -20.36 19.76 36.75
C VAL A 917 -20.71 18.86 37.94
N SER A 918 -21.89 19.05 38.52
CA SER A 918 -22.42 18.17 39.58
C SER A 918 -22.38 16.70 39.13
N PRO A 919 -21.92 15.73 39.95
CA PRO A 919 -21.71 15.82 41.41
C PRO A 919 -20.35 16.36 41.86
N CYS A 920 -19.48 16.82 40.95
CA CYS A 920 -18.24 17.48 41.33
C CYS A 920 -18.53 18.76 42.10
N THR A 921 -17.78 18.99 43.18
CA THR A 921 -17.89 20.19 44.00
C THR A 921 -16.52 20.84 44.16
N GLY A 922 -16.50 22.17 44.24
CA GLY A 922 -15.26 22.93 44.33
C GLY A 922 -15.39 24.30 43.68
N THR A 923 -14.43 25.18 43.95
CA THR A 923 -14.34 26.47 43.25
C THR A 923 -13.46 26.27 42.02
N ALA A 924 -13.96 26.72 40.85
CA ALA A 924 -13.18 26.74 39.63
C ALA A 924 -11.85 27.49 39.85
N PRO A 925 -10.69 26.88 39.51
CA PRO A 925 -9.41 27.58 39.55
C PRO A 925 -9.41 28.82 38.66
N THR A 926 -8.61 29.81 39.03
CA THR A 926 -8.31 30.93 38.13
C THR A 926 -7.34 30.49 37.04
N PHE A 927 -7.26 31.25 35.95
CA PHE A 927 -6.36 30.99 34.83
C PHE A 927 -6.03 32.30 34.11
N VAL A 928 -5.04 32.25 33.23
CA VAL A 928 -4.67 33.35 32.35
C VAL A 928 -5.39 33.17 31.01
N ASN A 929 -6.36 34.04 30.71
CA ASN A 929 -6.98 34.10 29.39
C ASN A 929 -6.19 35.05 28.48
N ALA A 930 -5.24 34.50 27.72
CA ALA A 930 -4.41 35.26 26.80
C ALA A 930 -4.03 34.39 25.60
N ASP A 931 -3.87 35.02 24.45
CA ASP A 931 -3.34 34.39 23.25
C ASP A 931 -1.81 34.14 23.42
N PRO A 932 -1.34 32.89 23.36
CA PRO A 932 0.09 32.56 23.38
C PRO A 932 0.81 32.93 22.06
N PHE A 933 0.07 33.34 21.02
CA PHE A 933 0.51 33.69 19.68
C PHE A 933 1.30 32.57 19.01
N ILE A 934 0.79 31.34 19.09
CA ILE A 934 1.34 30.19 18.36
C ILE A 934 0.98 30.38 16.87
N SER A 935 1.98 30.42 15.98
CA SER A 935 1.81 30.84 14.57
C SER A 935 1.82 29.68 13.57
N GLY A 936 1.06 29.76 12.48
CA GLY A 936 1.03 28.71 11.45
C GLY A 936 -0.19 28.66 10.52
N GLY A 937 -1.06 29.69 10.52
CA GLY A 937 -2.37 29.65 9.88
C GLY A 937 -3.41 28.88 10.71
N THR A 938 -4.51 28.44 10.10
CA THR A 938 -5.42 27.46 10.74
C THR A 938 -4.70 26.12 10.87
N PHE A 939 -4.45 25.66 12.09
CA PHE A 939 -3.83 24.37 12.40
C PHE A 939 -4.76 23.21 11.99
N THR A 940 -4.72 22.83 10.72
CA THR A 940 -5.54 21.76 10.16
C THR A 940 -4.68 20.67 9.52
N GLU A 941 -5.24 19.48 9.39
CA GLU A 941 -4.66 18.32 8.68
C GLU A 941 -4.26 18.64 7.23
N THR A 942 -4.85 19.70 6.66
CA THR A 942 -4.67 20.16 5.28
C THR A 942 -3.78 21.40 5.15
N SER A 943 -3.19 21.87 6.25
CA SER A 943 -2.34 23.06 6.22
C SER A 943 -1.13 22.84 5.30
N THR A 944 -0.81 23.85 4.50
CA THR A 944 0.36 23.87 3.60
C THR A 944 1.38 24.93 4.01
N THR A 945 1.10 25.69 5.08
CA THR A 945 2.01 26.70 5.64
C THR A 945 2.82 26.11 6.80
N PRO A 946 4.13 26.38 6.86
CA PRO A 946 4.97 25.93 7.98
C PRO A 946 4.38 26.29 9.33
N ILE A 947 4.47 25.35 10.26
CA ILE A 947 3.89 25.47 11.60
C ILE A 947 4.97 25.91 12.60
N ASP A 948 4.64 26.81 13.53
CA ASP A 948 5.44 27.08 14.73
C ASP A 948 4.65 26.74 16.00
N PRO A 949 4.93 25.62 16.67
CA PRO A 949 4.23 25.26 17.90
C PRO A 949 4.71 26.05 19.13
N ARG A 950 5.70 26.94 18.98
CA ARG A 950 6.24 27.74 20.07
C ARG A 950 5.35 28.95 20.37
N PRO A 951 5.16 29.32 21.65
CA PRO A 951 4.58 30.61 21.99
C PRO A 951 5.46 31.77 21.54
N ALA A 952 4.87 32.82 20.97
CA ALA A 952 5.65 34.01 20.59
C ALA A 952 6.25 34.68 21.83
N CYS A 953 7.45 35.23 21.70
CA CYS A 953 8.10 35.87 22.85
C CYS A 953 7.35 37.11 23.32
N GLY A 954 7.44 37.38 24.62
CA GLY A 954 6.67 38.44 25.27
C GLY A 954 5.20 38.10 25.48
N SER A 955 4.72 36.94 25.02
CA SER A 955 3.39 36.43 25.37
C SER A 955 3.31 36.06 26.86
N ALA A 956 2.09 35.79 27.32
CA ALA A 956 1.84 35.34 28.69
C ALA A 956 2.58 34.04 29.06
N ALA A 957 3.05 33.28 28.07
CA ALA A 957 3.81 32.05 28.26
C ALA A 957 5.14 32.26 28.98
N TYR A 958 5.75 33.45 28.89
CA TYR A 958 7.07 33.75 29.48
C TYR A 958 7.00 34.51 30.82
N SER A 959 5.80 34.61 31.42
CA SER A 959 5.56 35.34 32.66
C SER A 959 4.88 34.44 33.69
N ASN A 960 5.18 34.62 34.99
CA ASN A 960 4.60 33.82 36.08
C ASN A 960 4.67 32.31 35.81
N VAL A 961 5.85 31.83 35.43
CA VAL A 961 6.10 30.41 35.16
C VAL A 961 6.18 29.67 36.50
N ASP A 962 5.42 28.59 36.63
CA ASP A 962 5.39 27.77 37.83
C ASP A 962 6.78 27.17 38.10
N PRO A 963 7.24 27.18 39.36
CA PRO A 963 8.46 26.47 39.73
C PRO A 963 8.27 24.96 39.57
N VAL A 964 9.38 24.23 39.60
CA VAL A 964 9.38 22.76 39.66
C VAL A 964 8.48 22.29 40.82
N PRO A 965 7.47 21.44 40.56
CA PRO A 965 6.50 21.05 41.58
C PRO A 965 7.20 20.31 42.72
N ASN A 966 7.10 20.85 43.93
CA ASN A 966 7.71 20.29 45.13
C ASN A 966 9.22 19.97 45.02
N GLY A 967 9.95 20.66 44.13
CA GLY A 967 11.39 20.39 43.90
C GLY A 967 11.70 19.01 43.30
N ASP A 968 10.71 18.36 42.68
CA ASP A 968 10.83 17.03 42.11
C ASP A 968 11.83 17.00 40.93
N VAL A 969 12.87 16.18 41.08
CA VAL A 969 14.02 16.09 40.14
C VAL A 969 13.66 15.58 38.75
N PHE A 970 12.47 15.01 38.56
CA PHE A 970 12.02 14.61 37.23
C PHE A 970 11.80 15.83 36.33
N PHE A 971 11.24 16.92 36.86
CA PHE A 971 10.89 18.10 36.07
C PHE A 971 12.07 19.05 35.96
N SER A 972 12.40 19.42 34.72
CA SER A 972 13.34 20.50 34.44
C SER A 972 12.69 21.85 34.72
N ALA A 973 13.41 22.77 35.37
CA ALA A 973 12.94 24.15 35.51
C ALA A 973 12.92 24.84 34.13
N THR A 974 11.86 25.58 33.83
CA THR A 974 11.70 26.34 32.58
C THR A 974 11.49 27.82 32.86
N THR A 975 11.73 28.65 31.84
CA THR A 975 11.39 30.09 31.83
C THR A 975 10.16 30.38 30.97
N TYR A 976 9.40 29.34 30.63
CA TYR A 976 8.22 29.40 29.77
C TYR A 976 7.18 28.35 30.20
N LYS A 977 5.93 28.59 29.80
CA LYS A 977 4.80 27.64 29.87
C LYS A 977 4.65 26.90 28.55
N GLY A 978 4.00 25.75 28.60
CA GLY A 978 3.78 24.89 27.43
C GLY A 978 4.97 23.97 27.15
N ALA A 979 4.86 23.22 26.05
CA ALA A 979 5.82 22.20 25.67
C ALA A 979 7.10 22.75 25.01
N PHE A 980 7.10 24.02 24.60
CA PHE A 980 8.19 24.61 23.83
C PHE A 980 8.66 25.94 24.39
N GLY A 981 9.98 26.09 24.44
CA GLY A 981 10.65 27.37 24.66
C GLY A 981 11.30 27.84 23.37
N SER A 982 12.60 28.11 23.43
CA SER A 982 13.40 28.53 22.27
C SER A 982 13.68 27.42 21.24
N VAL A 983 13.45 26.15 21.60
CA VAL A 983 13.75 24.99 20.75
C VAL A 983 12.44 24.33 20.35
N ASN A 984 12.25 24.16 19.04
CA ASN A 984 11.21 23.27 18.54
C ASN A 984 11.77 21.86 18.47
N TRP A 985 11.52 21.06 19.51
CA TRP A 985 12.05 19.70 19.60
C TRP A 985 11.36 18.73 18.63
N LEU A 986 10.30 19.13 17.91
CA LEU A 986 9.67 18.33 16.85
C LEU A 986 10.38 18.45 15.50
N ASP A 987 11.14 19.52 15.29
CA ASP A 987 11.78 19.77 14.00
C ASP A 987 12.82 18.69 13.65
N GLY A 988 12.84 18.31 12.38
CA GLY A 988 13.70 17.26 11.82
C GLY A 988 13.20 15.84 12.01
N TRP A 989 12.20 15.58 12.86
CA TRP A 989 11.74 14.21 13.12
C TRP A 989 10.25 14.03 13.38
N SER A 990 9.40 15.04 13.34
CA SER A 990 7.96 14.82 13.44
C SER A 990 7.34 14.53 12.05
N PHE A 991 6.12 14.04 12.04
CA PHE A 991 5.33 13.78 10.83
C PHE A 991 5.26 14.98 9.87
N PHE A 992 5.21 16.21 10.39
CA PHE A 992 5.21 17.42 9.56
C PHE A 992 6.51 17.64 8.78
N ASN A 993 7.62 16.96 9.12
CA ASN A 993 8.88 17.05 8.38
C ASN A 993 8.93 16.13 7.13
N LEU A 994 7.84 15.43 6.77
CA LEU A 994 7.77 14.65 5.53
C LEU A 994 7.80 15.56 4.27
N PRO A 995 8.36 15.11 3.12
CA PRO A 995 8.61 15.95 1.93
C PRO A 995 7.41 16.68 1.30
N ASN A 996 6.18 16.31 1.67
CA ASN A 996 4.93 16.88 1.14
C ASN A 996 4.06 17.52 2.24
N ARG A 997 4.61 17.73 3.43
CA ARG A 997 3.93 18.33 4.57
C ARG A 997 4.48 19.74 4.81
N PRO A 998 3.74 20.63 5.49
CA PRO A 998 4.09 22.04 5.66
C PRO A 998 5.46 22.28 6.31
N GLY A 999 6.01 21.30 7.04
CA GLY A 999 7.21 21.49 7.83
C GLY A 999 6.97 22.36 9.05
N TYR A 1000 8.05 22.59 9.79
CA TYR A 1000 8.09 23.59 10.86
C TYR A 1000 8.93 24.78 10.43
N VAL A 1001 8.68 25.93 11.05
CA VAL A 1001 9.67 27.02 11.03
C VAL A 1001 10.91 26.63 11.84
N SER A 1002 12.05 27.29 11.60
CA SER A 1002 13.39 27.01 12.15
C SER A 1002 13.43 26.27 13.51
N SER A 1003 14.23 25.20 13.62
CA SER A 1003 14.52 24.43 14.84
C SER A 1003 14.84 25.26 16.08
N THR A 1004 15.47 26.43 15.92
CA THR A 1004 15.88 27.27 17.03
C THR A 1004 15.41 28.71 16.84
N PHE A 1005 14.95 29.29 17.94
CA PHE A 1005 14.49 30.66 18.01
C PHE A 1005 14.82 31.24 19.38
N THR A 1006 15.65 32.28 19.42
CA THR A 1006 15.97 32.92 20.69
C THR A 1006 15.03 34.09 20.91
N CYS A 1007 14.18 34.00 21.92
CA CYS A 1007 13.50 35.17 22.45
C CYS A 1007 14.57 36.19 22.89
N PRO A 1008 14.58 37.42 22.36
CA PRO A 1008 15.47 38.43 22.90
C PRO A 1008 15.15 38.59 24.38
N SER A 1009 16.17 38.54 25.24
CA SER A 1009 16.01 39.02 26.61
C SER A 1009 15.45 40.43 26.50
N ALA A 1010 14.34 40.72 27.19
CA ALA A 1010 13.65 42.00 27.11
C ALA A 1010 14.67 43.14 27.02
N ALA A 1011 14.82 43.73 25.83
CA ALA A 1011 15.54 44.98 25.73
C ALA A 1011 14.75 45.95 26.60
N ALA A 1012 15.44 46.71 27.44
CA ALA A 1012 14.82 47.80 28.17
C ALA A 1012 13.96 48.62 27.18
N PRO A 1013 12.75 49.07 27.55
CA PRO A 1013 11.80 49.71 26.63
C PRO A 1013 12.28 51.00 25.93
N ASP A 1014 13.53 51.42 26.14
CA ASP A 1014 13.99 52.77 25.83
C ASP A 1014 15.05 52.86 24.72
N ASP A 1015 15.64 51.75 24.26
CA ASP A 1015 16.69 51.78 23.21
C ASP A 1015 16.18 51.28 21.84
N PRO A 1016 16.36 52.07 20.75
CA PRO A 1016 15.93 51.68 19.42
C PRO A 1016 16.76 50.52 18.85
N ILE A 1017 16.07 49.49 18.36
CA ILE A 1017 16.67 48.32 17.71
C ILE A 1017 16.93 48.66 16.24
N VAL A 1018 18.21 48.69 15.87
CA VAL A 1018 18.65 49.00 14.51
C VAL A 1018 18.49 47.78 13.59
N LEU A 1019 17.82 47.98 12.46
CA LEU A 1019 17.73 47.03 11.35
C LEU A 1019 18.60 47.53 10.20
N CYS A 1020 19.66 46.79 9.90
CA CYS A 1020 20.61 47.08 8.83
C CYS A 1020 21.45 45.84 8.51
N GLY A 1021 21.71 45.57 7.22
CA GLY A 1021 22.51 44.44 6.75
C GLY A 1021 21.72 43.14 6.57
N THR A 1022 22.42 42.06 6.25
CA THR A 1022 21.80 40.74 6.05
C THR A 1022 21.55 40.05 7.39
N LEU A 1023 20.34 39.54 7.60
CA LEU A 1023 20.03 38.71 8.76
C LEU A 1023 20.82 37.40 8.69
N SER A 1024 21.55 37.08 9.76
CA SER A 1024 22.30 35.83 9.88
C SER A 1024 21.50 34.69 10.51
N ALA A 1025 20.30 34.99 11.01
CA ALA A 1025 19.39 34.06 11.67
C ALA A 1025 17.97 34.63 11.64
N ASP A 1026 16.98 33.78 11.91
CA ASP A 1026 15.58 34.18 12.07
C ASP A 1026 15.45 35.29 13.11
N LYS A 1027 14.57 36.24 12.85
CA LYS A 1027 14.38 37.41 13.71
C LYS A 1027 12.89 37.70 13.84
N MET A 1028 12.42 37.94 15.05
CA MET A 1028 11.06 38.41 15.31
C MET A 1028 11.12 39.84 15.84
N LEU A 1029 10.24 40.70 15.32
CA LEU A 1029 10.02 42.04 15.83
C LEU A 1029 8.77 42.00 16.71
N TYR A 1030 8.88 42.47 17.95
CA TYR A 1030 7.81 42.47 18.95
C TYR A 1030 7.21 43.85 19.16
N ARG A 1031 5.90 43.89 19.41
CA ARG A 1031 5.19 45.12 19.76
C ARG A 1031 5.82 45.75 21.01
N GLY A 1032 5.96 47.07 21.00
CA GLY A 1032 6.56 47.85 22.09
C GLY A 1032 8.05 48.13 21.89
N GLY A 1033 8.73 47.42 20.98
CA GLY A 1033 10.07 47.79 20.52
C GLY A 1033 10.04 48.96 19.53
N ILE A 1034 11.03 49.85 19.62
CA ILE A 1034 11.27 50.88 18.61
C ILE A 1034 12.25 50.30 17.58
N TYR A 1035 11.75 49.85 16.42
CA TYR A 1035 12.61 49.32 15.36
C TYR A 1035 12.93 50.42 14.35
N VAL A 1036 14.20 50.57 14.00
CA VAL A 1036 14.64 51.58 13.03
C VAL A 1036 15.43 50.93 11.90
N LEU A 1037 14.86 50.89 10.70
CA LEU A 1037 15.58 50.58 9.47
C LEU A 1037 16.55 51.73 9.16
N THR A 1038 17.84 51.48 9.34
CA THR A 1038 18.89 52.50 9.10
C THR A 1038 19.67 52.26 7.80
N CYS A 1039 19.52 51.08 7.19
CA CYS A 1039 19.97 50.74 5.85
C CYS A 1039 19.09 49.60 5.29
N GLN A 1040 19.47 49.03 4.14
CA GLN A 1040 18.81 47.83 3.62
C GLN A 1040 19.00 46.63 4.58
N THR A 1041 17.92 45.97 4.97
CA THR A 1041 17.91 44.73 5.72
C THR A 1041 17.53 43.58 4.79
N PHE A 1042 18.40 42.59 4.62
CA PHE A 1042 18.17 41.44 3.75
C PHE A 1042 17.77 40.22 4.56
N VAL A 1043 16.72 39.53 4.14
CA VAL A 1043 16.25 38.25 4.69
C VAL A 1043 16.61 37.16 3.67
N PRO A 1044 17.74 36.44 3.86
CA PRO A 1044 18.25 35.50 2.87
C PRO A 1044 17.48 34.17 2.89
N SER A 1045 17.79 33.29 1.93
CA SER A 1045 17.16 31.97 1.83
C SER A 1045 17.27 31.16 3.12
N GLY A 1046 16.15 30.59 3.58
CA GLY A 1046 16.08 29.80 4.81
C GLY A 1046 16.00 30.62 6.10
N ILE A 1047 15.96 31.95 6.01
CA ILE A 1047 15.79 32.85 7.16
C ILE A 1047 14.39 33.46 7.16
N THR A 1048 13.76 33.50 8.33
CA THR A 1048 12.44 34.10 8.56
C THR A 1048 12.58 35.40 9.35
N LEU A 1049 12.03 36.49 8.80
CA LEU A 1049 11.69 37.67 9.59
C LEU A 1049 10.21 37.62 9.95
N ALA A 1050 9.92 37.49 11.23
CA ALA A 1050 8.57 37.60 11.75
C ALA A 1050 8.33 39.00 12.35
N ILE A 1051 7.12 39.51 12.24
CA ILE A 1051 6.70 40.82 12.74
C ILE A 1051 5.37 40.63 13.48
N GLN A 1052 5.39 40.85 14.79
CA GLN A 1052 4.20 40.78 15.63
C GLN A 1052 3.19 41.87 15.22
N ALA A 1053 1.90 41.55 15.28
CA ALA A 1053 0.82 42.50 15.02
C ALA A 1053 0.97 43.80 15.86
N GLY A 1054 0.89 44.96 15.22
CA GLY A 1054 1.06 46.29 15.84
C GLY A 1054 2.50 46.71 16.13
N VAL A 1055 3.48 46.03 15.55
CA VAL A 1055 4.86 46.53 15.49
C VAL A 1055 4.93 47.70 14.53
N THR A 1056 5.55 48.80 14.97
CA THR A 1056 5.92 49.90 14.07
C THR A 1056 7.41 49.82 13.76
N ILE A 1057 7.74 49.71 12.48
CA ILE A 1057 9.12 49.84 11.99
C ILE A 1057 9.28 51.23 11.38
N TYR A 1058 10.17 52.02 11.98
CA TYR A 1058 10.51 53.34 11.49
C TYR A 1058 11.65 53.23 10.48
N ALA A 1059 11.61 53.99 9.39
CA ALA A 1059 12.74 54.12 8.48
C ALA A 1059 13.51 55.41 8.79
N SER A 1060 14.84 55.30 8.94
CA SER A 1060 15.71 56.46 9.07
C SER A 1060 15.69 57.30 7.79
N PRO A 1061 15.62 58.64 7.86
CA PRO A 1061 15.71 59.50 6.69
C PRO A 1061 17.12 59.54 6.07
N VAL A 1062 18.14 59.00 6.75
CA VAL A 1062 19.53 58.95 6.27
C VAL A 1062 20.05 57.52 6.38
N ALA A 1063 20.48 56.93 5.26
CA ALA A 1063 21.18 55.66 5.27
C ALA A 1063 22.52 55.82 5.99
N ALA A 1064 22.72 55.08 7.09
CA ALA A 1064 24.01 55.08 7.77
C ALA A 1064 25.09 54.54 6.81
N GLY A 1065 26.10 55.36 6.48
CA GLY A 1065 27.29 54.90 5.75
C GLY A 1065 27.21 54.85 4.21
N GLY A 1066 26.22 55.47 3.56
CA GLY A 1066 26.19 55.59 2.09
C GLY A 1066 25.67 54.35 1.34
N GLY A 1067 25.09 53.38 2.04
CA GLY A 1067 24.31 52.29 1.43
C GLY A 1067 22.93 52.78 0.95
N GLY A 1068 22.25 51.97 0.12
CA GLY A 1068 20.94 52.30 -0.45
C GLY A 1068 19.87 52.67 0.58
N ALA A 1069 18.76 53.27 0.12
CA ALA A 1069 17.65 53.69 0.98
C ALA A 1069 17.21 52.55 1.92
N PRO A 1070 16.92 52.84 3.21
CA PRO A 1070 16.48 51.82 4.14
C PRO A 1070 15.26 51.09 3.59
N ALA A 1071 15.41 49.77 3.46
CA ALA A 1071 14.41 48.90 2.88
C ALA A 1071 14.51 47.55 3.55
N LEU A 1072 13.36 46.89 3.74
CA LEU A 1072 13.33 45.49 4.09
C LEU A 1072 13.24 44.68 2.79
N ILE A 1073 14.21 43.80 2.55
CA ILE A 1073 14.38 43.05 1.32
C ILE A 1073 14.30 41.57 1.65
N ILE A 1074 13.25 40.91 1.17
CA ILE A 1074 13.10 39.46 1.29
C ILE A 1074 13.71 38.82 0.05
N GLU A 1075 14.82 38.11 0.22
CA GLU A 1075 15.49 37.45 -0.90
C GLU A 1075 14.75 36.16 -1.30
N LYS A 1076 15.06 35.62 -2.48
CA LYS A 1076 14.46 34.37 -2.95
C LYS A 1076 14.74 33.24 -1.96
N GLY A 1077 13.68 32.67 -1.38
CA GLY A 1077 13.75 31.61 -0.36
C GLY A 1077 13.78 32.12 1.08
N GLY A 1078 13.90 33.43 1.30
CA GLY A 1078 13.68 34.05 2.62
C GLY A 1078 12.19 34.24 2.88
N PHE A 1079 11.79 34.28 4.15
CA PHE A 1079 10.39 34.31 4.55
C PHE A 1079 10.06 35.55 5.39
N LEU A 1080 8.90 36.17 5.14
CA LEU A 1080 8.35 37.26 5.94
C LEU A 1080 7.02 36.83 6.53
N LEU A 1081 6.92 36.81 7.86
CA LEU A 1081 5.69 36.52 8.59
C LEU A 1081 5.21 37.79 9.29
N ALA A 1082 4.28 38.53 8.70
CA ALA A 1082 3.83 39.84 9.20
C ALA A 1082 2.29 39.94 9.18
N GLU A 1083 1.63 39.13 10.00
CA GLU A 1083 0.17 39.05 10.06
C GLU A 1083 -0.38 40.03 11.10
N GLY A 1084 -0.66 41.27 10.66
CA GLY A 1084 -1.35 42.27 11.45
C GLY A 1084 -2.87 42.03 11.52
N SER A 1085 -3.55 42.69 12.48
CA SER A 1085 -5.02 42.73 12.54
C SER A 1085 -5.53 44.15 12.38
N ALA A 1086 -6.83 44.33 12.13
CA ALA A 1086 -7.42 45.67 11.97
C ALA A 1086 -7.22 46.59 13.20
N THR A 1087 -7.05 46.03 14.40
CA THR A 1087 -6.76 46.78 15.64
C THR A 1087 -5.26 46.88 15.95
N SER A 1088 -4.44 46.21 15.14
CA SER A 1088 -3.03 45.90 15.38
C SER A 1088 -2.28 45.73 14.06
N PRO A 1089 -2.27 46.74 13.17
CA PRO A 1089 -1.79 46.61 11.80
C PRO A 1089 -0.28 46.37 11.72
#